data_AF-A0AAV5AKA4-F1
#
_entry.id   AF-A0AAV5AKA4-F1
#
_cell.length_a   1.000
_cell.length_b   1.000
_cell.length_c   1.000
_cell.angle_alpha   90.00
_cell.angle_beta   90.00
_cell.angle_gamma   90.00
#
_symmetry.space_group_name_H-M   'P 1'
#
loop_
_entity.id
_entity.type
_entity.pdbx_description
1 polymer ?
#
loop_
_entity_poly.entity_id
_entity_poly.type
_entity_poly.pdbx_seq_one_letter_code
_entity_poly.pdbx_strand_id
1 'polypeptide(L)'
;MITGYKKKKLGHPSEKLSSDVTRAGWRNILFSEIISPVCIAILFIIAYAFLKSFPDPDGSQPPSAFVRIGIIALGPVVWNAAVLLTFFLLSLFMGPILEGCCVKFGSVMAGLAHILAMVGMIGFFEFLWFLESWDASHAVLGLITVIAIQRALYKILISVFLSREFKHDETNRAWWTGKWHGRGFGSHVMSQPAREFIVKIVELGLWTSDFCLGHFLLFMLTPALLIPYVDRLHATIWLRPSKQIRAPLYSMKQKRQRRWIVVKYGILYVIVVAIFVALIALLSKPILDHYELPSPTAQELEWADLQIVDLSEAQSIEGRIKLASKVRDAMTHTGFFYVVNHGYTMEQNKMSRMFDIADVPFVKVSSEEKKLYEGQPKKTGSYQGYKPRAYWHVDNGVRDQVENYNNTTKRSHPEALRPFLPEISEFAKFNHLNVLYPILQLLAIGLELPEDAFIAQHGFVAKGETYVRSEDDEEKSNNVWLKGHTGAFYKSISSKRGIKRKSDFGSITILWSQPISALQILSSDGTWRWVKHIDNALVINAGDCLEFLSGGFYKATIHRVVQPPPDQRQHNRLGIFYFSIPDDDVKLDPLLNSPVLRRLGVNDRFKRHNVDSVTVEVWRKARTAAYGQSTLVMGKENSVEEEVINGVLVKHYK
;
A
#
# COMPACT_ATOMS: atom_id res chain seq x y z
N MET A 1 -18.32 -12.68 42.52
CA MET A 1 -18.84 -12.75 41.14
C MET A 1 -19.32 -11.36 40.70
N ILE A 2 -19.29 -10.98 39.41
CA ILE A 2 -19.73 -9.64 38.96
C ILE A 2 -21.25 -9.47 39.11
N THR A 3 -21.96 -10.51 38.68
CA THR A 3 -23.39 -10.75 38.88
C THR A 3 -23.63 -11.52 40.19
N GLY A 4 -24.89 -11.70 40.56
CA GLY A 4 -25.31 -12.58 41.67
C GLY A 4 -26.76 -13.02 41.49
N TYR A 5 -27.26 -13.96 42.29
CA TYR A 5 -28.62 -14.48 42.11
C TYR A 5 -29.72 -13.62 42.76
N LYS A 6 -30.90 -13.62 42.15
CA LYS A 6 -32.18 -13.20 42.75
C LYS A 6 -32.61 -14.23 43.84
N LYS A 7 -33.59 -13.88 44.69
CA LYS A 7 -34.04 -14.75 45.80
C LYS A 7 -34.40 -16.16 45.30
N LYS A 8 -33.99 -17.17 46.08
CA LYS A 8 -34.20 -18.60 45.87
C LYS A 8 -35.69 -18.97 45.75
N LYS A 9 -36.03 -19.86 44.83
CA LYS A 9 -37.39 -20.34 44.53
C LYS A 9 -37.47 -21.85 44.71
N LEU A 10 -37.71 -22.24 45.97
CA LEU A 10 -37.68 -23.62 46.47
C LEU A 10 -38.40 -24.61 45.53
N GLY A 11 -37.69 -25.66 45.12
CA GLY A 11 -38.22 -26.80 44.36
C GLY A 11 -37.53 -27.08 43.02
N HIS A 12 -36.92 -26.07 42.39
CA HIS A 12 -36.30 -26.26 41.06
C HIS A 12 -34.97 -27.05 41.11
N PRO A 13 -34.75 -28.05 40.22
CA PRO A 13 -33.51 -28.83 40.18
C PRO A 13 -32.23 -28.01 39.95
N SER A 14 -32.30 -26.93 39.17
CA SER A 14 -31.14 -26.08 38.87
C SER A 14 -30.54 -25.39 40.11
N GLU A 15 -31.34 -25.17 41.16
CA GLU A 15 -30.86 -24.51 42.38
C GLU A 15 -29.87 -25.36 43.19
N LYS A 16 -29.77 -26.66 42.91
CA LYS A 16 -28.86 -27.60 43.58
C LYS A 16 -27.44 -27.58 43.02
N LEU A 17 -27.19 -26.97 41.86
CA LEU A 17 -25.95 -27.15 41.09
C LEU A 17 -24.90 -26.03 41.25
N SER A 18 -25.27 -24.82 41.68
CA SER A 18 -24.31 -23.73 41.93
C SER A 18 -24.28 -23.29 43.38
N SER A 19 -23.08 -23.18 43.93
CA SER A 19 -22.79 -22.51 45.20
C SER A 19 -23.18 -21.03 45.10
N ASP A 20 -23.83 -20.49 46.14
CA ASP A 20 -24.30 -19.10 46.15
C ASP A 20 -23.12 -18.13 46.37
N VAL A 21 -22.47 -17.72 45.28
CA VAL A 21 -21.36 -16.75 45.30
C VAL A 21 -21.91 -15.34 45.48
N THR A 22 -21.35 -14.59 46.43
CA THR A 22 -21.73 -13.19 46.66
C THR A 22 -21.31 -12.28 45.49
N ARG A 23 -22.14 -11.28 45.21
CA ARG A 23 -21.80 -10.20 44.26
C ARG A 23 -20.62 -9.40 44.82
N ALA A 24 -19.67 -9.05 43.96
CA ALA A 24 -18.59 -8.15 44.32
C ALA A 24 -19.12 -6.79 44.80
N GLY A 25 -18.42 -6.17 45.75
CA GLY A 25 -18.77 -4.83 46.24
C GLY A 25 -18.70 -3.79 45.12
N TRP A 26 -19.58 -2.78 45.15
CA TRP A 26 -19.72 -1.79 44.08
C TRP A 26 -18.39 -1.08 43.73
N ARG A 27 -17.59 -0.70 44.73
CA ARG A 27 -16.25 -0.12 44.51
C ARG A 27 -15.36 -1.04 43.66
N ASN A 28 -15.32 -2.34 43.97
CA ASN A 28 -14.50 -3.30 43.22
C ASN A 28 -15.00 -3.45 41.78
N ILE A 29 -16.31 -3.50 41.55
CA ILE A 29 -16.91 -3.51 40.20
C ILE A 29 -16.52 -2.23 39.44
N LEU A 30 -16.67 -1.06 40.07
CA LEU A 30 -16.34 0.22 39.46
C LEU A 30 -14.87 0.30 39.03
N PHE A 31 -13.92 -0.07 39.91
CA PHE A 31 -12.50 0.00 39.58
C PHE A 31 -12.02 -1.10 38.62
N SER A 32 -12.40 -2.37 38.85
CA SER A 32 -11.85 -3.51 38.09
C SER A 32 -12.63 -3.88 36.82
N GLU A 33 -13.94 -3.58 36.76
CA GLU A 33 -14.79 -3.95 35.62
C GLU A 33 -15.17 -2.74 34.75
N ILE A 34 -15.10 -1.51 35.26
CA ILE A 34 -15.41 -0.30 34.48
C ILE A 34 -14.15 0.53 34.23
N ILE A 35 -13.53 1.10 35.26
CA ILE A 35 -12.42 2.06 35.11
C ILE A 35 -11.21 1.40 34.44
N SER A 36 -10.70 0.28 34.96
CA SER A 36 -9.50 -0.36 34.42
C SER A 36 -9.64 -0.77 32.93
N PRO A 37 -10.72 -1.46 32.49
CA PRO A 37 -10.94 -1.73 31.07
C PRO A 37 -11.07 -0.48 30.20
N VAL A 38 -11.75 0.58 30.68
CA VAL A 38 -11.91 1.84 29.95
C VAL A 38 -10.57 2.57 29.80
N CYS A 39 -9.73 2.63 30.84
CA CYS A 39 -8.39 3.22 30.76
C CYS A 39 -7.50 2.48 29.74
N ILE A 40 -7.59 1.15 29.67
CA ILE A 40 -6.86 0.34 28.68
C ILE A 40 -7.37 0.62 27.26
N ALA A 41 -8.70 0.71 27.07
CA ALA A 41 -9.28 1.07 25.78
C ALA A 41 -8.85 2.47 25.32
N ILE A 42 -8.87 3.47 26.22
CA ILE A 42 -8.41 4.84 25.93
C ILE A 42 -6.93 4.85 25.52
N LEU A 43 -6.07 4.12 26.23
CA LEU A 43 -4.63 4.04 25.90
C LEU A 43 -4.39 3.50 24.49
N PHE A 44 -5.08 2.41 24.10
CA PHE A 44 -4.94 1.86 22.75
C PHE A 44 -5.61 2.73 21.67
N ILE A 45 -6.74 3.38 21.97
CA ILE A 45 -7.34 4.39 21.09
C ILE A 45 -6.35 5.53 20.82
N ILE A 46 -5.65 6.04 21.84
CA ILE A 46 -4.65 7.09 21.68
C ILE A 46 -3.46 6.61 20.83
N ALA A 47 -2.94 5.40 21.08
CA ALA A 47 -1.85 4.84 20.30
C ALA A 47 -2.22 4.65 18.81
N TYR A 48 -3.42 4.14 18.55
CA TYR A 48 -3.94 3.96 17.19
C TYR A 48 -4.24 5.30 16.49
N ALA A 49 -4.85 6.25 17.20
CA ALA A 49 -5.14 7.58 16.67
C ALA A 49 -3.85 8.39 16.40
N PHE A 50 -2.80 8.20 17.21
CA PHE A 50 -1.47 8.76 16.95
C PHE A 50 -0.87 8.18 15.66
N LEU A 51 -0.86 6.85 15.51
CA LEU A 51 -0.37 6.19 14.30
C LEU A 51 -1.13 6.62 13.03
N LYS A 52 -2.40 7.02 13.16
CA LYS A 52 -3.25 7.56 12.08
C LYS A 52 -3.43 9.08 12.10
N SER A 53 -2.56 9.81 12.82
CA SER A 53 -2.49 11.28 12.80
C SER A 53 -1.40 11.81 11.87
N PHE A 54 -0.44 10.95 11.50
CA PHE A 54 0.46 11.21 10.38
C PHE A 54 -0.39 11.29 9.10
N PRO A 55 -0.19 12.32 8.26
CA PRO A 55 -0.87 12.40 6.97
C PRO A 55 -0.43 11.24 6.06
N ASP A 56 -1.31 10.83 5.15
CA ASP A 56 -0.92 9.95 4.06
C ASP A 56 0.11 10.65 3.14
N PRO A 57 0.88 9.93 2.30
CA PRO A 57 1.94 10.53 1.46
C PRO A 57 1.47 11.67 0.52
N ASP A 58 0.18 11.71 0.19
CA ASP A 58 -0.46 12.78 -0.58
C ASP A 58 -0.75 14.08 0.22
N GLY A 59 -0.42 14.12 1.52
CA GLY A 59 -0.73 15.21 2.44
C GLY A 59 -2.19 15.24 2.94
N SER A 60 -3.05 14.36 2.41
CA SER A 60 -4.41 14.15 2.90
C SER A 60 -4.41 13.60 4.32
N GLN A 61 -5.31 14.12 5.16
CA GLN A 61 -5.62 13.52 6.45
C GLN A 61 -6.55 12.31 6.23
N PRO A 62 -6.19 11.10 6.70
CA PRO A 62 -7.03 9.92 6.54
C PRO A 62 -8.37 10.07 7.29
N PRO A 63 -9.43 9.32 6.89
CA PRO A 63 -10.72 9.37 7.56
C PRO A 63 -10.61 9.10 9.07
N SER A 64 -11.15 10.02 9.88
CA SER A 64 -10.97 10.11 11.34
C SER A 64 -10.77 8.75 12.03
N ALA A 65 -9.59 8.56 12.60
CA ALA A 65 -9.19 7.30 13.26
C ALA A 65 -10.20 6.83 14.31
N PHE A 66 -10.82 7.76 15.03
CA PHE A 66 -11.88 7.49 16.01
C PHE A 66 -13.16 6.92 15.37
N VAL A 67 -13.54 7.43 14.20
CA VAL A 67 -14.70 6.93 13.43
C VAL A 67 -14.38 5.55 12.85
N ARG A 68 -13.21 5.39 12.23
CA ARG A 68 -12.74 4.11 11.69
C ARG A 68 -12.75 3.01 12.77
N ILE A 69 -12.05 3.24 13.88
CA ILE A 69 -11.95 2.23 14.95
C ILE A 69 -13.28 2.02 15.69
N GLY A 70 -14.12 3.06 15.79
CA GLY A 70 -15.45 2.97 16.37
C GLY A 70 -16.39 2.08 15.55
N ILE A 71 -16.41 2.23 14.22
CA ILE A 71 -17.19 1.37 13.31
C ILE A 71 -16.75 -0.09 13.44
N ILE A 72 -15.44 -0.36 13.41
CA ILE A 72 -14.89 -1.72 13.47
C ILE A 72 -15.14 -2.37 14.84
N ALA A 73 -14.97 -1.62 15.94
CA ALA A 73 -15.15 -2.16 17.28
C ALA A 73 -16.63 -2.39 17.65
N LEU A 74 -17.53 -1.49 17.25
CA LEU A 74 -18.96 -1.59 17.55
C LEU A 74 -19.73 -2.44 16.53
N GLY A 75 -19.23 -2.56 15.29
CA GLY A 75 -19.84 -3.30 14.19
C GLY A 75 -20.31 -4.72 14.56
N PRO A 76 -19.44 -5.59 15.11
CA PRO A 76 -19.83 -6.93 15.58
C PRO A 76 -20.91 -6.93 16.66
N VAL A 77 -20.96 -5.88 17.49
CA VAL A 77 -21.95 -5.74 18.57
C VAL A 77 -23.32 -5.34 18.00
N VAL A 78 -23.33 -4.40 17.04
CA VAL A 78 -24.53 -3.99 16.30
C VAL A 78 -25.06 -5.13 15.43
N TRP A 79 -24.18 -5.87 14.77
CA TRP A 79 -24.50 -7.09 14.02
C TRP A 79 -25.17 -8.14 14.91
N ASN A 80 -24.57 -8.46 16.06
CA ASN A 80 -25.15 -9.40 17.03
C ASN A 80 -26.51 -8.92 17.54
N ALA A 81 -26.69 -7.62 17.79
CA ALA A 81 -27.98 -7.03 18.18
C ALA A 81 -29.04 -7.16 17.06
N ALA A 82 -28.68 -6.92 15.80
CA ALA A 82 -29.57 -7.07 14.65
C ALA A 82 -29.99 -8.55 14.46
N VAL A 83 -29.02 -9.47 14.42
CA VAL A 83 -29.27 -10.92 14.35
C VAL A 83 -30.20 -11.38 15.48
N LEU A 84 -29.93 -10.95 16.72
CA LEU A 84 -30.76 -11.31 17.87
C LEU A 84 -32.17 -10.74 17.80
N LEU A 85 -32.36 -9.52 17.28
CA LEU A 85 -33.69 -8.94 17.13
C LEU A 85 -34.51 -9.71 16.07
N THR A 86 -33.91 -10.05 14.94
CA THR A 86 -34.55 -10.91 13.91
C THR A 86 -34.90 -12.30 14.48
N PHE A 87 -33.96 -12.94 15.17
CA PHE A 87 -34.17 -14.28 15.75
C PHE A 87 -35.15 -14.27 16.93
N PHE A 88 -35.25 -13.17 17.68
CA PHE A 88 -36.28 -12.97 18.71
C PHE A 88 -37.68 -12.90 18.11
N LEU A 89 -37.88 -12.11 17.05
CA LEU A 89 -39.17 -12.00 16.36
C LEU A 89 -39.58 -13.34 15.74
N LEU A 90 -38.66 -14.02 15.04
CA LEU A 90 -38.90 -15.37 14.52
C LEU A 90 -39.25 -16.36 15.64
N SER A 91 -38.56 -16.31 16.79
CA SER A 91 -38.85 -17.17 17.93
C SER A 91 -40.21 -16.87 18.55
N LEU A 92 -40.59 -15.59 18.66
CA LEU A 92 -41.86 -15.12 19.23
C LEU A 92 -43.07 -15.60 18.41
N PHE A 93 -43.01 -15.49 17.08
CA PHE A 93 -44.12 -15.87 16.21
C PHE A 93 -44.12 -17.36 15.82
N MET A 94 -42.96 -17.95 15.49
CA MET A 94 -42.89 -19.34 15.01
C MET A 94 -42.70 -20.36 16.13
N GLY A 95 -42.10 -19.99 17.26
CA GLY A 95 -41.81 -20.90 18.38
C GLY A 95 -43.05 -21.52 19.06
N PRO A 96 -44.19 -20.83 19.16
CA PRO A 96 -45.47 -21.45 19.54
C PRO A 96 -46.05 -22.36 18.46
N ILE A 97 -45.95 -21.98 17.18
CA ILE A 97 -46.53 -22.73 16.05
C ILE A 97 -45.81 -24.08 15.84
N LEU A 98 -44.49 -24.09 15.95
CA LEU A 98 -43.64 -25.25 15.70
C LEU A 98 -43.48 -26.17 16.93
N GLU A 99 -44.24 -25.95 18.00
CA GLU A 99 -44.18 -26.72 19.26
C GLU A 99 -44.33 -28.23 19.06
N GLY A 100 -45.30 -28.66 18.23
CA GLY A 100 -45.59 -30.08 18.02
C GLY A 100 -44.58 -30.84 17.17
N CYS A 101 -43.97 -30.19 16.16
CA CYS A 101 -43.03 -30.86 15.25
C CYS A 101 -41.59 -30.87 15.77
N CYS A 102 -41.20 -29.79 16.46
CA CYS A 102 -39.84 -29.30 16.35
C CYS A 102 -39.22 -29.03 17.73
N VAL A 103 -39.17 -30.06 18.57
CA VAL A 103 -38.61 -30.04 19.94
C VAL A 103 -37.17 -29.50 20.07
N LYS A 104 -36.43 -29.36 18.96
CA LYS A 104 -35.08 -28.73 18.91
C LYS A 104 -35.06 -27.28 18.42
N PHE A 105 -36.21 -26.67 18.09
CA PHE A 105 -36.31 -25.34 17.47
C PHE A 105 -35.42 -24.30 18.16
N GLY A 106 -35.54 -24.12 19.48
CA GLY A 106 -34.74 -23.12 20.19
C GLY A 106 -33.23 -23.40 20.18
N SER A 107 -32.81 -24.67 20.17
CA SER A 107 -31.39 -25.03 20.03
C SER A 107 -30.87 -24.76 18.61
N VAL A 108 -31.72 -24.88 17.58
CA VAL A 108 -31.38 -24.52 16.19
C VAL A 108 -31.30 -23.00 16.04
N MET A 109 -32.27 -22.25 16.58
CA MET A 109 -32.25 -20.77 16.58
C MET A 109 -31.01 -20.23 17.29
N ALA A 110 -30.67 -20.79 18.46
CA ALA A 110 -29.44 -20.45 19.18
C ALA A 110 -28.18 -20.78 18.36
N GLY A 111 -28.10 -21.99 17.78
CA GLY A 111 -26.94 -22.41 16.99
C GLY A 111 -26.70 -21.53 15.75
N LEU A 112 -27.77 -21.18 15.03
CA LEU A 112 -27.71 -20.28 13.87
C LEU A 112 -27.27 -18.86 14.27
N ALA A 113 -27.77 -18.32 15.38
CA ALA A 113 -27.36 -17.00 15.87
C ALA A 113 -25.86 -16.96 16.23
N HIS A 114 -25.32 -18.03 16.84
CA HIS A 114 -23.88 -18.16 17.12
C HIS A 114 -23.03 -18.28 15.84
N ILE A 115 -23.51 -19.00 14.82
CA ILE A 115 -22.84 -19.08 13.51
C ILE A 115 -22.82 -17.69 12.83
N LEU A 116 -23.93 -16.95 12.88
CA LEU A 116 -24.00 -15.60 12.31
C LEU A 116 -23.11 -14.61 13.09
N ALA A 117 -23.01 -14.73 14.42
CA ALA A 117 -22.07 -13.93 15.22
C ALA A 117 -20.61 -14.18 14.83
N MET A 118 -20.25 -15.45 14.61
CA MET A 118 -18.93 -15.85 14.10
C MET A 118 -18.61 -15.21 12.74
N VAL A 119 -19.53 -15.33 11.78
CA VAL A 119 -19.39 -14.74 10.44
C VAL A 119 -19.26 -13.22 10.51
N GLY A 120 -20.06 -12.56 11.38
CA GLY A 120 -19.98 -11.11 11.58
C GLY A 120 -18.62 -10.68 12.12
N MET A 121 -18.09 -11.34 13.16
CA MET A 121 -16.78 -10.99 13.70
C MET A 121 -15.64 -11.21 12.69
N ILE A 122 -15.66 -12.32 11.94
CA ILE A 122 -14.68 -12.55 10.87
C ILE A 122 -14.81 -11.43 9.82
N GLY A 123 -16.01 -11.12 9.33
CA GLY A 123 -16.21 -10.06 8.34
C GLY A 123 -15.73 -8.66 8.78
N PHE A 124 -15.88 -8.31 10.07
CA PHE A 124 -15.34 -7.04 10.60
C PHE A 124 -13.82 -7.07 10.82
N PHE A 125 -13.22 -8.25 11.04
CA PHE A 125 -11.76 -8.41 11.03
C PHE A 125 -11.19 -8.27 9.61
N GLU A 126 -11.81 -8.89 8.61
CA GLU A 126 -11.46 -8.70 7.20
C GLU A 126 -11.58 -7.22 6.78
N PHE A 127 -12.65 -6.53 7.20
CA PHE A 127 -12.85 -5.12 6.92
C PHE A 127 -11.80 -4.20 7.59
N LEU A 128 -11.35 -4.52 8.81
CA LEU A 128 -10.19 -3.87 9.42
C LEU A 128 -8.94 -4.06 8.55
N TRP A 129 -8.66 -5.29 8.13
CA TRP A 129 -7.44 -5.62 7.41
C TRP A 129 -7.37 -4.97 6.01
N PHE A 130 -8.51 -4.89 5.32
CA PHE A 130 -8.68 -4.09 4.10
C PHE A 130 -8.42 -2.60 4.35
N LEU A 131 -9.03 -2.02 5.38
CA LEU A 131 -8.85 -0.59 5.71
C LEU A 131 -7.40 -0.25 6.08
N GLU A 132 -6.67 -1.18 6.70
CA GLU A 132 -5.24 -1.06 6.99
C GLU A 132 -4.33 -1.40 5.81
N SER A 133 -4.86 -1.46 4.58
CA SER A 133 -4.10 -1.59 3.32
C SER A 133 -3.13 -2.78 3.30
N TRP A 134 -3.52 -3.87 3.97
CA TRP A 134 -2.73 -5.10 4.13
C TRP A 134 -1.45 -4.94 4.98
N ASP A 135 -1.26 -3.83 5.70
CA ASP A 135 -0.15 -3.65 6.64
C ASP A 135 -0.42 -4.36 7.97
N ALA A 136 0.35 -5.43 8.22
CA ALA A 136 0.20 -6.26 9.41
C ALA A 136 0.50 -5.53 10.73
N SER A 137 1.37 -4.51 10.74
CA SER A 137 1.72 -3.78 11.97
C SER A 137 0.57 -2.89 12.42
N HIS A 138 -0.03 -2.17 11.46
CA HIS A 138 -1.21 -1.34 11.69
C HIS A 138 -2.43 -2.18 12.03
N ALA A 139 -2.66 -3.28 11.31
CA ALA A 139 -3.78 -4.19 11.57
C ALA A 139 -3.70 -4.87 12.95
N VAL A 140 -2.50 -5.23 13.43
CA VAL A 140 -2.31 -5.76 14.80
C VAL A 140 -2.64 -4.70 15.87
N LEU A 141 -2.20 -3.45 15.70
CA LEU A 141 -2.57 -2.38 16.65
C LEU A 141 -4.09 -2.09 16.61
N GLY A 142 -4.69 -2.06 15.43
CA GLY A 142 -6.13 -1.94 15.25
C GLY A 142 -6.90 -3.06 15.97
N LEU A 143 -6.48 -4.31 15.80
CA LEU A 143 -7.08 -5.48 16.45
C LEU A 143 -6.99 -5.40 17.99
N ILE A 144 -5.83 -5.05 18.54
CA ILE A 144 -5.65 -4.87 19.99
C ILE A 144 -6.58 -3.77 20.51
N THR A 145 -6.73 -2.68 19.77
CA THR A 145 -7.61 -1.56 20.11
C THR A 145 -9.09 -1.97 20.08
N VAL A 146 -9.52 -2.70 19.05
CA VAL A 146 -10.87 -3.29 18.93
C VAL A 146 -11.18 -4.20 20.12
N ILE A 147 -10.27 -5.12 20.46
CA ILE A 147 -10.42 -6.04 21.59
C ILE A 147 -10.53 -5.26 22.91
N ALA A 148 -9.72 -4.21 23.11
CA ALA A 148 -9.79 -3.38 24.30
C ALA A 148 -11.14 -2.64 24.43
N ILE A 149 -11.64 -2.06 23.34
CA ILE A 149 -12.95 -1.38 23.28
C ILE A 149 -14.09 -2.36 23.58
N GLN A 150 -14.15 -3.50 22.88
CA GLN A 150 -15.19 -4.51 23.06
C GLN A 150 -15.17 -5.08 24.48
N ARG A 151 -13.99 -5.35 25.04
CA ARG A 151 -13.82 -5.79 26.43
C ARG A 151 -14.36 -4.75 27.42
N ALA A 152 -14.06 -3.47 27.24
CA ALA A 152 -14.60 -2.41 28.08
C ALA A 152 -16.13 -2.33 27.98
N LEU A 153 -16.68 -2.35 26.76
CA LEU A 153 -18.12 -2.30 26.50
C LEU A 153 -18.87 -3.48 27.14
N TYR A 154 -18.42 -4.72 26.92
CA TYR A 154 -19.07 -5.90 27.49
C TYR A 154 -19.00 -5.88 29.03
N LYS A 155 -17.89 -5.46 29.63
CA LYS A 155 -17.77 -5.35 31.09
C LYS A 155 -18.68 -4.26 31.67
N ILE A 156 -18.87 -3.13 30.98
CA ILE A 156 -19.88 -2.12 31.34
C ILE A 156 -21.29 -2.71 31.27
N LEU A 157 -21.66 -3.36 30.15
CA LEU A 157 -22.98 -3.96 29.95
C LEU A 157 -23.32 -5.00 31.05
N ILE A 158 -22.38 -5.89 31.38
CA ILE A 158 -22.51 -6.86 32.47
C ILE A 158 -22.70 -6.15 33.82
N SER A 159 -21.87 -5.14 34.12
CA SER A 159 -21.84 -4.45 35.41
C SER A 159 -23.11 -3.64 35.69
N VAL A 160 -23.67 -3.01 34.65
CA VAL A 160 -24.88 -2.19 34.71
C VAL A 160 -26.14 -3.06 34.65
N PHE A 161 -26.36 -3.77 33.54
CA PHE A 161 -27.65 -4.40 33.24
C PHE A 161 -27.81 -5.82 33.83
N LEU A 162 -26.71 -6.56 33.99
CA LEU A 162 -26.78 -7.99 34.35
C LEU A 162 -26.59 -8.25 35.85
N SER A 163 -26.57 -7.20 36.67
CA SER A 163 -26.26 -7.20 38.11
C SER A 163 -26.93 -8.29 38.97
N ARG A 164 -28.15 -8.76 38.62
CA ARG A 164 -28.80 -9.93 39.25
C ARG A 164 -29.50 -10.86 38.25
N GLU A 165 -29.20 -12.15 38.36
CA GLU A 165 -29.67 -13.27 37.51
C GLU A 165 -30.78 -14.09 38.19
N PHE A 166 -31.64 -14.79 37.46
CA PHE A 166 -32.42 -15.90 38.05
C PHE A 166 -31.58 -17.18 38.15
N LYS A 167 -31.79 -18.02 39.17
CA LYS A 167 -31.09 -19.31 39.34
C LYS A 167 -31.67 -20.45 38.47
N HIS A 168 -32.50 -20.10 37.48
CA HIS A 168 -33.14 -21.00 36.53
C HIS A 168 -33.03 -20.45 35.10
N ASP A 169 -32.76 -21.34 34.15
CA ASP A 169 -32.46 -21.01 32.74
C ASP A 169 -33.70 -20.57 31.91
N GLU A 170 -34.87 -20.45 32.55
CA GLU A 170 -36.14 -20.24 31.85
C GLU A 170 -36.21 -18.98 30.98
N THR A 171 -35.44 -17.91 31.26
CA THR A 171 -35.42 -16.71 30.40
C THR A 171 -34.65 -16.93 29.09
N ASN A 172 -33.51 -17.65 29.14
CA ASN A 172 -32.78 -18.10 27.95
C ASN A 172 -33.66 -19.05 27.11
N ARG A 173 -34.31 -20.02 27.78
CA ARG A 173 -35.27 -20.93 27.14
C ARG A 173 -36.51 -20.22 26.60
N ALA A 174 -36.94 -19.10 27.18
CA ALA A 174 -38.05 -18.29 26.66
C ALA A 174 -37.63 -17.51 25.40
N TRP A 175 -36.43 -16.92 25.41
CA TRP A 175 -35.86 -16.17 24.29
C TRP A 175 -35.87 -16.99 23.00
N TRP A 176 -35.25 -18.18 23.00
CA TRP A 176 -35.13 -19.01 21.80
C TRP A 176 -36.40 -19.78 21.40
N THR A 177 -37.49 -19.73 22.17
CA THR A 177 -38.75 -20.41 21.81
C THR A 177 -39.97 -19.49 21.80
N GLY A 178 -39.80 -18.18 22.00
CA GLY A 178 -40.89 -17.19 22.09
C GLY A 178 -41.80 -17.29 23.33
N LYS A 179 -41.66 -18.34 24.15
CA LYS A 179 -42.63 -18.68 25.21
C LYS A 179 -42.32 -17.95 26.51
N TRP A 180 -42.73 -16.69 26.59
CA TRP A 180 -42.55 -15.84 27.77
C TRP A 180 -43.65 -16.02 28.84
N HIS A 181 -44.84 -16.44 28.44
CA HIS A 181 -45.94 -16.76 29.35
C HIS A 181 -45.79 -18.18 29.95
N GLY A 182 -46.55 -18.48 31.01
CA GLY A 182 -46.55 -19.79 31.69
C GLY A 182 -45.33 -20.11 32.56
N ARG A 183 -44.13 -19.62 32.22
CA ARG A 183 -42.85 -19.93 32.92
C ARG A 183 -42.66 -19.29 34.32
N GLY A 184 -43.72 -18.80 34.94
CA GLY A 184 -43.71 -18.38 36.35
C GLY A 184 -42.87 -17.13 36.68
N PHE A 185 -42.70 -16.20 35.73
CA PHE A 185 -41.97 -14.93 35.91
C PHE A 185 -42.78 -13.81 36.59
N GLY A 186 -44.12 -13.92 36.65
CA GLY A 186 -44.99 -12.89 37.21
C GLY A 186 -44.93 -11.57 36.43
N SER A 187 -44.99 -10.42 37.11
CA SER A 187 -44.90 -9.09 36.50
C SER A 187 -43.58 -8.83 35.76
N HIS A 188 -42.53 -9.64 35.99
CA HIS A 188 -41.27 -9.49 35.28
C HIS A 188 -41.32 -9.91 33.80
N VAL A 189 -42.39 -10.56 33.32
CA VAL A 189 -42.56 -10.92 31.88
C VAL A 189 -42.30 -9.72 30.96
N MET A 190 -42.79 -8.53 31.29
CA MET A 190 -42.66 -7.34 30.45
C MET A 190 -41.24 -6.74 30.43
N SER A 191 -40.38 -7.11 31.38
CA SER A 191 -39.03 -6.54 31.54
C SER A 191 -37.88 -7.53 31.29
N GLN A 192 -38.14 -8.85 31.32
CA GLN A 192 -37.09 -9.82 31.04
C GLN A 192 -36.63 -9.85 29.57
N PRO A 193 -37.48 -9.68 28.53
CA PRO A 193 -37.01 -9.66 27.14
C PRO A 193 -35.94 -8.58 26.88
N ALA A 194 -36.16 -7.36 27.36
CA ALA A 194 -35.19 -6.27 27.19
C ALA A 194 -33.85 -6.54 27.92
N ARG A 195 -33.89 -7.15 29.11
CA ARG A 195 -32.67 -7.61 29.81
C ARG A 195 -31.99 -8.74 29.05
N GLU A 196 -32.75 -9.74 28.63
CA GLU A 196 -32.25 -10.96 27.98
C GLU A 196 -31.64 -10.63 26.61
N PHE A 197 -32.14 -9.63 25.89
CA PHE A 197 -31.48 -9.09 24.69
C PHE A 197 -30.04 -8.63 24.98
N ILE A 198 -29.84 -7.87 26.06
CA ILE A 198 -28.49 -7.42 26.50
C ILE A 198 -27.64 -8.61 26.97
N VAL A 199 -28.23 -9.60 27.67
CA VAL A 199 -27.53 -10.88 27.98
C VAL A 199 -27.03 -11.52 26.68
N LYS A 200 -27.90 -11.67 25.68
CA LYS A 200 -27.63 -12.41 24.44
C LYS A 200 -26.60 -11.70 23.56
N ILE A 201 -26.60 -10.37 23.50
CA ILE A 201 -25.56 -9.58 22.78
C ILE A 201 -24.17 -9.86 23.36
N VAL A 202 -24.08 -9.88 24.70
CA VAL A 202 -22.84 -10.21 25.43
C VAL A 202 -22.48 -11.70 25.27
N GLU A 203 -23.46 -12.60 25.34
CA GLU A 203 -23.31 -14.06 25.16
C GLU A 203 -22.71 -14.40 23.79
N LEU A 204 -23.29 -13.85 22.70
CA LEU A 204 -22.77 -14.03 21.34
C LEU A 204 -21.35 -13.46 21.18
N GLY A 205 -21.08 -12.28 21.75
CA GLY A 205 -19.78 -11.63 21.68
C GLY A 205 -18.67 -12.40 22.40
N LEU A 206 -18.93 -12.83 23.65
CA LEU A 206 -18.00 -13.62 24.44
C LEU A 206 -17.81 -15.02 23.84
N TRP A 207 -18.88 -15.71 23.43
CA TRP A 207 -18.78 -17.02 22.79
C TRP A 207 -17.95 -16.96 21.49
N THR A 208 -18.16 -15.92 20.67
CA THR A 208 -17.39 -15.71 19.43
C THR A 208 -15.92 -15.47 19.74
N SER A 209 -15.62 -14.66 20.77
CA SER A 209 -14.26 -14.40 21.24
C SER A 209 -13.57 -15.68 21.72
N ASP A 210 -14.23 -16.46 22.59
CA ASP A 210 -13.71 -17.71 23.16
C ASP A 210 -13.54 -18.79 22.07
N PHE A 211 -14.44 -18.86 21.09
CA PHE A 211 -14.33 -19.78 19.96
C PHE A 211 -13.12 -19.43 19.08
N CYS A 212 -12.95 -18.16 18.70
CA CYS A 212 -11.79 -17.71 17.90
C CYS A 212 -10.47 -17.95 18.65
N LEU A 213 -10.39 -17.54 19.93
CA LEU A 213 -9.22 -17.73 20.77
C LEU A 213 -8.89 -19.22 20.97
N GLY A 214 -9.90 -20.06 21.21
CA GLY A 214 -9.73 -21.50 21.37
C GLY A 214 -9.18 -22.20 20.11
N HIS A 215 -9.64 -21.80 18.92
CA HIS A 215 -9.10 -22.32 17.66
C HIS A 215 -7.70 -21.79 17.37
N PHE A 216 -7.44 -20.50 17.61
CA PHE A 216 -6.12 -19.90 17.44
C PHE A 216 -5.05 -20.55 18.33
N LEU A 217 -5.38 -20.79 19.61
CA LEU A 217 -4.53 -21.55 20.53
C LEU A 217 -4.31 -23.00 20.05
N LEU A 218 -5.33 -23.64 19.50
CA LEU A 218 -5.21 -25.00 18.93
C LEU A 218 -4.34 -25.02 17.66
N PHE A 219 -4.35 -23.97 16.83
CA PHE A 219 -3.40 -23.80 15.72
C PHE A 219 -1.97 -23.67 16.24
N MET A 220 -1.73 -22.78 17.21
CA MET A 220 -0.40 -22.56 17.82
C MET A 220 0.17 -23.80 18.52
N LEU A 221 -0.67 -24.61 19.17
CA LEU A 221 -0.24 -25.84 19.85
C LEU A 221 0.03 -27.01 18.88
N THR A 222 -0.49 -26.99 17.66
CA THR A 222 -0.44 -28.15 16.77
C THR A 222 0.97 -28.56 16.31
N PRO A 223 1.90 -27.65 15.97
CA PRO A 223 3.30 -28.01 15.72
C PRO A 223 3.95 -28.77 16.89
N ALA A 224 3.64 -28.39 18.13
CA ALA A 224 4.12 -29.10 19.31
C ALA A 224 3.44 -30.47 19.47
N LEU A 225 2.12 -30.57 19.21
CA LEU A 225 1.35 -31.83 19.28
C LEU A 225 1.76 -32.88 18.24
N LEU A 226 2.49 -32.50 17.19
CA LEU A 226 3.08 -33.43 16.23
C LEU A 226 4.38 -34.08 16.73
N ILE A 227 4.99 -33.57 17.81
CA ILE A 227 6.21 -34.13 18.39
C ILE A 227 5.88 -35.42 19.17
N PRO A 228 6.49 -36.58 18.84
CA PRO A 228 6.24 -37.83 19.57
C PRO A 228 6.50 -37.71 21.08
N TYR A 229 5.56 -38.22 21.87
CA TYR A 229 5.60 -38.22 23.35
C TYR A 229 5.60 -36.86 24.05
N VAL A 230 5.28 -35.76 23.34
CA VAL A 230 5.12 -34.42 23.93
C VAL A 230 4.10 -34.38 25.07
N ASP A 231 3.06 -35.22 25.00
CA ASP A 231 2.05 -35.41 26.05
C ASP A 231 2.66 -35.88 27.37
N ARG A 232 3.61 -36.82 27.29
CA ARG A 232 4.35 -37.36 28.44
C ARG A 232 5.33 -36.34 28.98
N LEU A 233 6.09 -35.68 28.11
CA LEU A 233 7.05 -34.65 28.51
C LEU A 233 6.34 -33.49 29.25
N HIS A 234 5.25 -32.99 28.69
CA HIS A 234 4.42 -31.97 29.33
C HIS A 234 3.84 -32.45 30.67
N ALA A 235 3.33 -33.69 30.73
CA ALA A 235 2.85 -34.28 31.99
C ALA A 235 3.96 -34.41 33.06
N THR A 236 5.20 -34.73 32.69
CA THR A 236 6.32 -34.83 33.64
C THR A 236 6.77 -33.49 34.21
N ILE A 237 6.55 -32.38 33.50
CA ILE A 237 6.86 -31.02 33.98
C ILE A 237 5.84 -30.56 35.03
N TRP A 238 4.55 -30.82 34.81
CA TRP A 238 3.46 -30.26 35.63
C TRP A 238 2.92 -31.20 36.71
N LEU A 239 3.11 -32.52 36.61
CA LEU A 239 2.61 -33.50 37.57
C LEU A 239 3.76 -34.20 38.30
N ARG A 240 3.71 -34.15 39.64
CA ARG A 240 4.56 -34.99 40.51
C ARG A 240 4.44 -36.46 40.07
N PRO A 241 5.52 -37.28 40.12
CA PRO A 241 5.49 -38.67 39.66
C PRO A 241 4.32 -39.52 40.22
N SER A 242 3.97 -39.33 41.49
CA SER A 242 2.83 -39.99 42.16
C SER A 242 1.44 -39.58 41.67
N LYS A 243 1.32 -38.56 40.79
CA LYS A 243 0.08 -38.08 40.18
C LYS A 243 0.07 -38.22 38.64
N GLN A 244 1.02 -38.94 38.05
CA GLN A 244 1.03 -39.19 36.60
C GLN A 244 -0.23 -39.96 36.16
N ILE A 245 -0.85 -39.52 35.08
CA ILE A 245 -2.12 -40.05 34.59
C ILE A 245 -1.89 -41.42 33.93
N ARG A 246 -2.31 -42.49 34.63
CA ARG A 246 -2.37 -43.83 34.01
C ARG A 246 -3.39 -43.81 32.87
N ALA A 247 -3.01 -44.32 31.70
CA ALA A 247 -3.90 -44.36 30.54
C ALA A 247 -5.15 -45.23 30.84
N PRO A 248 -6.37 -44.68 30.77
CA PRO A 248 -7.59 -45.43 31.08
C PRO A 248 -7.81 -46.59 30.10
N LEU A 249 -8.23 -47.73 30.64
CA LEU A 249 -8.53 -48.94 29.87
C LEU A 249 -9.89 -48.82 29.17
N TYR A 250 -9.90 -49.01 27.85
CA TYR A 250 -11.11 -48.90 27.01
C TYR A 250 -11.50 -50.25 26.39
N SER A 251 -12.80 -50.55 26.42
CA SER A 251 -13.39 -51.66 25.66
C SER A 251 -13.20 -51.48 24.15
N MET A 252 -13.31 -52.58 23.39
CA MET A 252 -13.19 -52.53 21.91
C MET A 252 -14.22 -51.60 21.25
N LYS A 253 -15.45 -51.54 21.80
CA LYS A 253 -16.50 -50.61 21.35
C LYS A 253 -16.10 -49.14 21.55
N GLN A 254 -15.58 -48.80 22.74
CA GLN A 254 -15.07 -47.46 23.04
C GLN A 254 -13.83 -47.11 22.19
N LYS A 255 -12.89 -48.06 21.99
CA LYS A 255 -11.73 -47.87 21.10
C LYS A 255 -12.16 -47.55 19.66
N ARG A 256 -13.13 -48.29 19.10
CA ARG A 256 -13.69 -48.03 17.76
C ARG A 256 -14.39 -46.67 17.69
N GLN A 257 -15.21 -46.32 18.69
CA GLN A 257 -15.88 -45.02 18.77
C GLN A 257 -14.89 -43.86 18.86
N ARG A 258 -13.85 -43.96 19.72
CA ARG A 258 -12.82 -42.92 19.84
C ARG A 258 -12.00 -42.74 18.56
N ARG A 259 -11.67 -43.82 17.83
CA ARG A 259 -11.03 -43.72 16.51
C ARG A 259 -11.90 -42.94 15.52
N TRP A 260 -13.20 -43.23 15.46
CA TRP A 260 -14.13 -42.50 14.58
C TRP A 260 -14.32 -41.02 14.97
N ILE A 261 -14.31 -40.72 16.27
CA ILE A 261 -14.29 -39.34 16.78
C ILE A 261 -13.01 -38.62 16.29
N VAL A 262 -11.82 -39.22 16.51
CA VAL A 262 -10.54 -38.65 16.08
C VAL A 262 -10.49 -38.42 14.57
N VAL A 263 -10.95 -39.37 13.74
CA VAL A 263 -11.00 -39.19 12.28
C VAL A 263 -11.96 -38.06 11.89
N LYS A 264 -13.18 -38.04 12.42
CA LYS A 264 -14.19 -37.02 12.07
C LYS A 264 -13.74 -35.60 12.46
N TYR A 265 -13.29 -35.41 13.70
CA TYR A 265 -12.87 -34.10 14.18
C TYR A 265 -11.48 -33.70 13.66
N GLY A 266 -10.60 -34.66 13.34
CA GLY A 266 -9.33 -34.40 12.67
C GLY A 266 -9.52 -33.87 11.24
N ILE A 267 -10.41 -34.49 10.44
CA ILE A 267 -10.76 -33.99 9.10
C ILE A 267 -11.37 -32.58 9.19
N LEU A 268 -12.32 -32.36 10.12
CA LEU A 268 -12.90 -31.03 10.35
C LEU A 268 -11.84 -30.00 10.75
N TYR A 269 -10.90 -30.37 11.62
CA TYR A 269 -9.82 -29.49 12.05
C TYR A 269 -8.88 -29.13 10.89
N VAL A 270 -8.50 -30.08 10.05
CA VAL A 270 -7.67 -29.82 8.85
C VAL A 270 -8.41 -28.88 7.87
N ILE A 271 -9.72 -29.03 7.69
CA ILE A 271 -10.53 -28.11 6.88
C ILE A 271 -10.53 -26.69 7.48
N VAL A 272 -10.70 -26.56 8.81
CA VAL A 272 -10.67 -25.27 9.50
C VAL A 272 -9.29 -24.61 9.41
N VAL A 273 -8.20 -25.37 9.54
CA VAL A 273 -6.82 -24.87 9.31
C VAL A 273 -6.62 -24.44 7.87
N ALA A 274 -7.10 -25.20 6.88
CA ALA A 274 -7.00 -24.85 5.48
C ALA A 274 -7.77 -23.55 5.15
N ILE A 275 -8.95 -23.35 5.73
CA ILE A 275 -9.71 -22.09 5.61
C ILE A 275 -8.94 -20.94 6.26
N PHE A 276 -8.39 -21.11 7.46
CA PHE A 276 -7.60 -20.07 8.15
C PHE A 276 -6.34 -19.68 7.37
N VAL A 277 -5.63 -20.65 6.79
CA VAL A 277 -4.46 -20.39 5.92
C VAL A 277 -4.89 -19.75 4.60
N ALA A 278 -6.01 -20.16 4.00
CA ALA A 278 -6.54 -19.55 2.78
C ALA A 278 -6.95 -18.07 3.00
N LEU A 279 -7.57 -17.75 4.14
CA LEU A 279 -7.81 -16.37 4.56
C LEU A 279 -6.48 -15.61 4.60
N ILE A 280 -5.51 -16.01 5.43
CA ILE A 280 -4.22 -15.30 5.52
C ILE A 280 -3.52 -15.14 4.15
N ALA A 281 -3.54 -16.18 3.30
CA ALA A 281 -2.86 -16.17 2.01
C ALA A 281 -3.50 -15.22 0.97
N LEU A 282 -4.84 -15.19 0.89
CA LEU A 282 -5.58 -14.28 -0.02
C LEU A 282 -5.37 -12.79 0.31
N LEU A 283 -4.92 -12.51 1.52
CA LEU A 283 -4.76 -11.17 2.11
C LEU A 283 -3.28 -10.75 2.16
N SER A 284 -2.38 -11.56 1.58
CA SER A 284 -0.94 -11.26 1.48
C SER A 284 -0.62 -10.58 0.14
N LYS A 285 0.31 -9.61 0.14
CA LYS A 285 0.76 -8.96 -1.11
C LYS A 285 1.26 -10.03 -2.11
N PRO A 286 0.98 -9.91 -3.42
CA PRO A 286 1.41 -10.92 -4.38
C PRO A 286 2.92 -11.14 -4.33
N ILE A 287 3.31 -12.41 -4.23
CA ILE A 287 4.69 -12.86 -4.19
C ILE A 287 5.30 -12.61 -5.58
N LEU A 288 6.44 -11.94 -5.60
CA LEU A 288 7.26 -11.73 -6.78
C LEU A 288 8.60 -12.46 -6.62
N ASP A 289 9.19 -12.85 -7.75
CA ASP A 289 10.60 -13.27 -7.76
C ASP A 289 11.46 -12.02 -7.54
N HIS A 290 12.46 -12.11 -6.66
CA HIS A 290 13.30 -10.94 -6.34
C HIS A 290 14.27 -10.63 -7.49
N TYR A 291 14.34 -9.36 -7.89
CA TYR A 291 15.33 -8.88 -8.85
C TYR A 291 16.70 -8.69 -8.19
N GLU A 292 17.59 -9.68 -8.37
CA GLU A 292 18.96 -9.61 -7.88
C GLU A 292 19.76 -8.49 -8.57
N LEU A 293 20.10 -7.45 -7.81
CA LEU A 293 21.01 -6.38 -8.25
C LEU A 293 22.44 -6.94 -8.32
N PRO A 294 23.16 -6.79 -9.46
CA PRO A 294 24.55 -7.25 -9.57
C PRO A 294 25.50 -6.35 -8.78
N SER A 295 26.71 -6.81 -8.49
CA SER A 295 27.71 -5.98 -7.81
C SER A 295 28.11 -4.74 -8.63
N PRO A 296 28.45 -3.60 -7.98
CA PRO A 296 29.12 -2.48 -8.63
C PRO A 296 30.40 -2.93 -9.36
N THR A 297 30.79 -2.23 -10.43
CA THR A 297 31.97 -2.58 -11.21
C THR A 297 33.25 -2.47 -10.38
N ALA A 298 34.16 -3.43 -10.58
CA ALA A 298 35.51 -3.41 -10.04
C ALA A 298 36.51 -2.71 -10.97
N GLN A 299 36.07 -2.19 -12.12
CA GLN A 299 36.91 -1.45 -13.07
C GLN A 299 37.10 0.00 -12.59
N GLU A 300 38.32 0.51 -12.70
CA GLU A 300 38.59 1.92 -12.52
C GLU A 300 38.11 2.71 -13.75
N LEU A 301 37.24 3.69 -13.54
CA LEU A 301 36.60 4.50 -14.58
C LEU A 301 36.74 5.98 -14.23
N GLU A 302 36.80 6.84 -15.26
CA GLU A 302 36.78 8.29 -15.05
C GLU A 302 35.37 8.74 -14.62
N TRP A 303 35.15 8.83 -13.31
CA TRP A 303 33.87 9.20 -12.72
C TRP A 303 33.57 10.70 -12.86
N ALA A 304 32.30 11.04 -13.06
CA ALA A 304 31.83 12.41 -12.99
C ALA A 304 31.75 12.87 -11.53
N ASP A 305 32.39 14.00 -11.21
CA ASP A 305 32.20 14.69 -9.93
C ASP A 305 30.82 15.36 -9.94
N LEU A 306 29.86 14.68 -9.33
CA LEU A 306 28.47 15.11 -9.24
C LEU A 306 28.11 15.39 -7.78
N GLN A 307 27.56 16.57 -7.55
CA GLN A 307 27.20 17.01 -6.21
C GLN A 307 26.12 16.12 -5.59
N ILE A 308 26.25 15.81 -4.30
CA ILE A 308 25.25 15.04 -3.54
C ILE A 308 24.36 16.04 -2.77
N VAL A 309 23.06 15.98 -3.01
CA VAL A 309 22.02 16.80 -2.38
C VAL A 309 21.25 15.93 -1.38
N ASP A 310 21.31 16.30 -0.11
CA ASP A 310 20.53 15.65 0.95
C ASP A 310 19.17 16.34 1.05
N LEU A 311 18.07 15.66 0.68
CA LEU A 311 16.74 16.27 0.73
C LEU A 311 16.14 16.35 2.14
N SER A 312 16.72 15.70 3.16
CA SER A 312 16.25 15.85 4.54
C SER A 312 16.54 17.25 5.09
N GLU A 313 17.61 17.91 4.63
CA GLU A 313 17.90 19.31 4.99
C GLU A 313 16.85 20.30 4.45
N ALA A 314 16.16 19.97 3.35
CA ALA A 314 15.21 20.87 2.66
C ALA A 314 13.95 21.20 3.48
N GLN A 315 13.71 20.52 4.60
CA GLN A 315 12.61 20.83 5.51
C GLN A 315 12.80 22.20 6.19
N SER A 316 14.04 22.63 6.41
CA SER A 316 14.36 23.93 7.02
C SER A 316 14.60 25.03 5.98
N ILE A 317 14.30 26.28 6.32
CA ILE A 317 14.53 27.45 5.43
C ILE A 317 16.04 27.62 5.15
N GLU A 318 16.87 27.53 6.18
CA GLU A 318 18.33 27.60 6.06
C GLU A 318 18.90 26.48 5.18
N GLY A 319 18.40 25.26 5.36
CA GLY A 319 18.71 24.11 4.52
C GLY A 319 18.31 24.34 3.07
N ARG A 320 17.10 24.86 2.79
CA ARG A 320 16.72 25.20 1.41
C ARG A 320 17.63 26.25 0.78
N ILE A 321 18.03 27.29 1.51
CA ILE A 321 18.96 28.31 0.98
C ILE A 321 20.33 27.69 0.63
N LYS A 322 20.89 26.87 1.54
CA LYS A 322 22.14 26.12 1.35
C LYS A 322 22.05 25.16 0.15
N LEU A 323 21.00 24.35 0.09
CA LEU A 323 20.78 23.39 -1.00
C LEU A 323 20.47 24.09 -2.34
N ALA A 324 19.80 25.24 -2.34
CA ALA A 324 19.44 25.94 -3.57
C ALA A 324 20.68 26.46 -4.31
N SER A 325 21.69 26.98 -3.60
CA SER A 325 22.99 27.26 -4.23
C SER A 325 23.60 25.97 -4.78
N LYS A 326 23.62 24.88 -3.99
CA LYS A 326 24.21 23.60 -4.40
C LYS A 326 23.58 23.03 -5.68
N VAL A 327 22.25 23.03 -5.75
CA VAL A 327 21.44 22.60 -6.91
C VAL A 327 21.65 23.53 -8.10
N ARG A 328 21.63 24.85 -7.89
CA ARG A 328 21.87 25.86 -8.94
C ARG A 328 23.25 25.69 -9.55
N ASP A 329 24.27 25.53 -8.72
CA ASP A 329 25.67 25.47 -9.14
C ASP A 329 25.95 24.13 -9.86
N ALA A 330 25.35 23.03 -9.41
CA ALA A 330 25.35 21.77 -10.16
C ALA A 330 24.64 21.89 -11.53
N MET A 331 23.42 22.46 -11.57
CA MET A 331 22.59 22.53 -12.78
C MET A 331 23.04 23.56 -13.83
N THR A 332 23.86 24.54 -13.44
CA THR A 332 24.50 25.50 -14.34
C THR A 332 25.81 24.97 -14.94
N HIS A 333 26.52 24.07 -14.26
CA HIS A 333 27.82 23.54 -14.70
C HIS A 333 27.75 22.16 -15.36
N THR A 334 27.10 21.20 -14.70
CA THR A 334 27.03 19.80 -15.14
C THR A 334 25.63 19.36 -15.55
N GLY A 335 24.58 20.06 -15.08
CA GLY A 335 23.18 19.71 -15.33
C GLY A 335 22.78 18.32 -14.77
N PHE A 336 23.55 17.81 -13.80
CA PHE A 336 23.31 16.56 -13.07
C PHE A 336 23.63 16.74 -11.59
N PHE A 337 22.95 16.00 -10.71
CA PHE A 337 23.36 15.79 -9.32
C PHE A 337 22.79 14.49 -8.75
N TYR A 338 23.35 14.00 -7.63
CA TYR A 338 22.75 12.92 -6.86
C TYR A 338 21.78 13.49 -5.81
N VAL A 339 20.69 12.79 -5.53
CA VAL A 339 19.84 13.02 -4.36
C VAL A 339 19.89 11.82 -3.43
N VAL A 340 20.04 12.09 -2.12
CA VAL A 340 20.02 11.11 -1.03
C VAL A 340 19.03 11.55 0.05
N ASN A 341 18.68 10.64 0.97
CA ASN A 341 17.79 10.90 2.11
C ASN A 341 16.43 11.52 1.72
N HIS A 342 15.92 11.13 0.54
CA HIS A 342 14.64 11.55 -0.04
C HIS A 342 13.39 11.00 0.65
N GLY A 343 13.54 10.13 1.66
CA GLY A 343 12.44 9.58 2.45
C GLY A 343 11.87 8.25 1.94
N TYR A 344 12.31 7.73 0.78
CA TYR A 344 12.01 6.34 0.41
C TYR A 344 12.95 5.41 1.18
N THR A 345 12.41 4.74 2.20
CA THR A 345 13.21 3.97 3.16
C THR A 345 13.73 2.65 2.57
N MET A 346 15.00 2.32 2.89
CA MET A 346 15.51 0.96 2.70
C MET A 346 14.95 0.00 3.75
N GLU A 347 14.66 0.49 4.96
CA GLU A 347 13.82 -0.24 5.91
C GLU A 347 12.50 -0.60 5.24
N GLN A 348 12.07 -1.86 5.41
CA GLN A 348 10.96 -2.52 4.71
C GLN A 348 11.19 -2.94 3.24
N ASN A 349 12.43 -2.88 2.71
CA ASN A 349 12.77 -3.35 1.35
C ASN A 349 11.95 -2.71 0.20
N LYS A 350 11.35 -1.52 0.41
CA LYS A 350 10.44 -0.89 -0.57
C LYS A 350 11.10 -0.70 -1.94
N MET A 351 12.39 -0.37 -1.96
CA MET A 351 13.15 -0.20 -3.20
C MET A 351 13.37 -1.51 -3.95
N SER A 352 13.79 -2.57 -3.26
CA SER A 352 13.90 -3.91 -3.84
C SER A 352 12.57 -4.34 -4.47
N ARG A 353 11.45 -4.18 -3.74
CA ARG A 353 10.11 -4.48 -4.25
C ARG A 353 9.74 -3.69 -5.51
N MET A 354 10.18 -2.44 -5.63
CA MET A 354 9.93 -1.65 -6.84
C MET A 354 10.78 -2.12 -8.03
N PHE A 355 11.99 -2.63 -7.81
CA PHE A 355 12.77 -3.33 -8.85
C PHE A 355 12.15 -4.69 -9.23
N ASP A 356 11.61 -5.45 -8.26
CA ASP A 356 10.86 -6.69 -8.52
C ASP A 356 9.66 -6.41 -9.43
N ILE A 357 8.84 -5.41 -9.09
CA ILE A 357 7.70 -4.93 -9.89
C ILE A 357 8.16 -4.44 -11.26
N ALA A 358 9.30 -3.74 -11.34
CA ALA A 358 9.84 -3.20 -12.60
C ALA A 358 10.28 -4.28 -13.59
N ASP A 359 10.58 -5.52 -13.16
CA ASP A 359 10.95 -6.61 -14.08
C ASP A 359 9.77 -7.45 -14.60
N VAL A 360 8.61 -7.37 -13.94
CA VAL A 360 7.34 -8.00 -14.37
C VAL A 360 6.98 -7.70 -15.85
N PRO A 361 7.07 -6.46 -16.37
CA PRO A 361 6.76 -6.16 -17.78
C PRO A 361 7.67 -6.94 -18.75
N PHE A 362 8.87 -7.32 -18.33
CA PHE A 362 9.87 -7.91 -19.21
C PHE A 362 9.91 -9.43 -19.10
N VAL A 363 9.68 -9.99 -17.90
CA VAL A 363 9.80 -11.43 -17.60
C VAL A 363 8.45 -12.17 -17.57
N LYS A 364 7.36 -11.54 -17.11
CA LYS A 364 6.07 -12.21 -16.92
C LYS A 364 5.09 -12.00 -18.08
N VAL A 365 5.24 -10.92 -18.84
CA VAL A 365 4.37 -10.58 -19.99
C VAL A 365 4.86 -11.27 -21.26
N SER A 366 3.94 -11.95 -21.97
CA SER A 366 4.24 -12.70 -23.19
C SER A 366 4.64 -11.80 -24.37
N SER A 367 5.37 -12.33 -25.36
CA SER A 367 5.73 -11.58 -26.58
C SER A 367 4.51 -11.20 -27.43
N GLU A 368 3.41 -11.92 -27.28
CA GLU A 368 2.14 -11.73 -27.96
C GLU A 368 1.38 -10.57 -27.32
N GLU A 369 1.30 -10.57 -25.99
CA GLU A 369 0.72 -9.50 -25.19
C GLU A 369 1.51 -8.18 -25.31
N LYS A 370 2.86 -8.24 -25.31
CA LYS A 370 3.72 -7.07 -25.55
C LYS A 370 3.36 -6.31 -26.84
N LYS A 371 2.98 -7.02 -27.91
CA LYS A 371 2.54 -6.43 -29.19
C LYS A 371 1.19 -5.71 -29.08
N LEU A 372 0.25 -6.24 -28.29
CA LEU A 372 -1.06 -5.57 -28.04
C LEU A 372 -0.86 -4.22 -27.35
N TYR A 373 0.13 -4.15 -26.47
CA TYR A 373 0.49 -2.96 -25.71
C TYR A 373 1.65 -2.16 -26.34
N GLU A 374 1.99 -2.38 -27.61
CA GLU A 374 3.05 -1.64 -28.30
C GLU A 374 2.64 -0.17 -28.54
N GLY A 375 3.55 0.74 -28.19
CA GLY A 375 3.44 2.18 -28.36
C GLY A 375 3.83 2.60 -29.79
N GLN A 376 3.20 3.67 -30.29
CA GLN A 376 3.41 4.15 -31.67
C GLN A 376 3.92 5.59 -31.70
N PRO A 377 5.06 5.93 -31.06
CA PRO A 377 5.49 7.32 -30.83
C PRO A 377 5.62 8.14 -32.11
N LYS A 378 6.04 7.51 -33.22
CA LYS A 378 6.14 8.12 -34.56
C LYS A 378 4.79 8.59 -35.13
N LYS A 379 3.68 7.99 -34.69
CA LYS A 379 2.30 8.35 -35.12
C LYS A 379 1.55 9.18 -34.07
N THR A 380 1.85 9.01 -32.78
CA THR A 380 1.05 9.55 -31.67
C THR A 380 1.72 10.69 -30.91
N GLY A 381 3.03 10.90 -31.08
CA GLY A 381 3.81 11.83 -30.26
C GLY A 381 3.84 11.45 -28.78
N SER A 382 3.81 10.14 -28.45
CA SER A 382 3.90 9.65 -27.07
C SER A 382 4.49 8.25 -26.97
N TYR A 383 5.29 8.02 -25.93
CA TYR A 383 5.99 6.76 -25.68
C TYR A 383 5.18 5.71 -24.89
N GLN A 384 3.93 5.99 -24.50
CA GLN A 384 3.06 5.04 -23.78
C GLN A 384 3.03 3.64 -24.41
N GLY A 385 3.09 2.60 -23.58
CA GLY A 385 3.15 1.20 -23.99
C GLY A 385 4.59 0.68 -24.08
N TYR A 386 4.77 -0.50 -24.70
CA TYR A 386 6.09 -1.03 -25.00
C TYR A 386 6.72 -0.31 -26.20
N LYS A 387 8.03 -0.09 -26.19
CA LYS A 387 8.82 0.00 -27.43
C LYS A 387 9.79 -1.20 -27.49
N PRO A 388 9.73 -2.01 -28.56
CA PRO A 388 10.58 -3.20 -28.67
C PRO A 388 12.04 -2.80 -28.93
N ARG A 389 12.95 -3.76 -28.74
CA ARG A 389 14.37 -3.61 -29.11
C ARG A 389 14.51 -3.38 -30.62
N ALA A 390 15.63 -2.80 -31.04
CA ALA A 390 15.94 -2.52 -32.45
C ALA A 390 14.88 -1.65 -33.16
N TYR A 391 14.24 -0.73 -32.42
CA TYR A 391 13.21 0.19 -32.93
C TYR A 391 13.80 1.53 -33.37
N TRP A 392 14.77 2.07 -32.61
CA TRP A 392 15.53 3.26 -32.96
C TRP A 392 16.80 2.89 -33.72
N HIS A 393 17.12 3.68 -34.76
CA HIS A 393 18.45 3.70 -35.34
C HIS A 393 19.41 4.39 -34.36
N VAL A 394 20.62 3.87 -34.22
CA VAL A 394 21.70 4.48 -33.41
C VAL A 394 22.62 5.24 -34.37
N ASP A 395 23.43 4.50 -35.11
CA ASP A 395 24.36 5.04 -36.12
C ASP A 395 24.89 3.90 -37.00
N ASN A 396 25.40 4.21 -38.19
CA ASN A 396 26.07 3.25 -39.08
C ASN A 396 25.28 1.94 -39.32
N GLY A 397 23.95 2.03 -39.42
CA GLY A 397 23.05 0.87 -39.63
C GLY A 397 22.69 0.09 -38.35
N VAL A 398 23.37 0.35 -37.23
CA VAL A 398 23.12 -0.31 -35.94
C VAL A 398 21.83 0.25 -35.32
N ARG A 399 21.06 -0.63 -34.66
CA ARG A 399 19.85 -0.28 -33.92
C ARG A 399 20.00 -0.55 -32.42
N ASP A 400 19.16 0.09 -31.62
CA ASP A 400 19.17 -0.05 -30.16
C ASP A 400 18.91 -1.50 -29.68
N GLN A 401 19.25 -1.82 -28.43
CA GLN A 401 18.89 -3.08 -27.76
C GLN A 401 18.15 -2.85 -26.43
N VAL A 402 17.40 -1.75 -26.35
CA VAL A 402 16.63 -1.36 -25.15
C VAL A 402 15.16 -1.74 -25.35
N GLU A 403 14.64 -2.48 -24.40
CA GLU A 403 13.20 -2.74 -24.24
C GLU A 403 12.68 -1.80 -23.16
N ASN A 404 11.58 -1.10 -23.39
CA ASN A 404 10.93 -0.31 -22.34
C ASN A 404 9.43 -0.55 -22.33
N TYR A 405 8.82 -0.29 -21.18
CA TYR A 405 7.39 -0.28 -20.97
C TYR A 405 7.01 1.00 -20.23
N ASN A 406 6.20 1.84 -20.86
CA ASN A 406 5.74 3.08 -20.27
C ASN A 406 4.25 2.96 -19.89
N ASN A 407 3.94 3.28 -18.64
CA ASN A 407 2.61 3.23 -18.01
C ASN A 407 1.56 3.94 -18.90
N THR A 408 0.41 3.27 -19.08
CA THR A 408 -0.60 3.58 -20.09
C THR A 408 -1.90 4.09 -19.48
N THR A 409 -2.07 5.40 -19.35
CA THR A 409 -3.35 5.99 -18.86
C THR A 409 -4.48 6.06 -19.91
N LYS A 410 -4.32 5.35 -21.04
CA LYS A 410 -5.27 5.31 -22.18
C LYS A 410 -5.66 3.89 -22.60
N ARG A 411 -5.16 2.87 -21.91
CA ARG A 411 -5.39 1.43 -22.16
C ARG A 411 -5.26 0.70 -20.84
N SER A 412 -5.95 -0.43 -20.68
CA SER A 412 -5.64 -1.35 -19.57
C SER A 412 -4.18 -1.78 -19.62
N HIS A 413 -3.60 -2.14 -18.48
CA HIS A 413 -2.25 -2.67 -18.39
C HIS A 413 -2.17 -4.15 -18.80
N PRO A 414 -0.97 -4.64 -19.16
CA PRO A 414 -0.67 -6.07 -19.21
C PRO A 414 -1.13 -6.80 -17.95
N GLU A 415 -1.64 -8.01 -18.08
CA GLU A 415 -2.34 -8.72 -17.01
C GLU A 415 -1.48 -8.92 -15.77
N ALA A 416 -0.23 -9.34 -15.98
CA ALA A 416 0.74 -9.54 -14.91
C ALA A 416 1.05 -8.26 -14.10
N LEU A 417 0.79 -7.07 -14.64
CA LEU A 417 1.03 -5.79 -13.95
C LEU A 417 -0.19 -5.26 -13.18
N ARG A 418 -1.41 -5.71 -13.51
CA ARG A 418 -2.65 -5.20 -12.90
C ARG A 418 -2.66 -5.27 -11.36
N PRO A 419 -2.14 -6.33 -10.69
CA PRO A 419 -2.09 -6.38 -9.22
C PRO A 419 -1.18 -5.34 -8.56
N PHE A 420 -0.23 -4.76 -9.31
CA PHE A 420 0.81 -3.88 -8.77
C PHE A 420 0.57 -2.39 -9.07
N LEU A 421 -0.50 -2.05 -9.82
CA LEU A 421 -0.83 -0.67 -10.18
C LEU A 421 -0.98 0.28 -8.98
N PRO A 422 -1.53 -0.13 -7.81
CA PRO A 422 -1.55 0.74 -6.62
C PRO A 422 -0.14 1.09 -6.14
N GLU A 423 0.78 0.13 -6.09
CA GLU A 423 2.16 0.35 -5.63
C GLU A 423 2.96 1.19 -6.64
N ILE A 424 2.71 1.01 -7.94
CA ILE A 424 3.27 1.85 -9.02
C ILE A 424 2.73 3.29 -8.94
N SER A 425 1.46 3.48 -8.56
CA SER A 425 0.83 4.79 -8.39
C SER A 425 1.35 5.53 -7.15
N GLU A 426 1.44 4.85 -5.99
CA GLU A 426 2.08 5.37 -4.77
C GLU A 426 3.52 5.80 -5.05
N PHE A 427 4.27 4.99 -5.80
CA PHE A 427 5.65 5.32 -6.19
C PHE A 427 5.73 6.51 -7.15
N ALA A 428 4.83 6.62 -8.14
CA ALA A 428 4.77 7.77 -9.03
C ALA A 428 4.45 9.08 -8.26
N LYS A 429 3.47 9.02 -7.34
CA LYS A 429 3.14 10.12 -6.41
C LYS A 429 4.35 10.53 -5.57
N PHE A 430 5.05 9.58 -4.98
CA PHE A 430 6.26 9.85 -4.19
C PHE A 430 7.36 10.56 -4.99
N ASN A 431 7.66 10.09 -6.20
CA ASN A 431 8.65 10.73 -7.08
C ASN A 431 8.26 12.18 -7.44
N HIS A 432 6.96 12.48 -7.50
CA HIS A 432 6.46 13.81 -7.79
C HIS A 432 6.44 14.73 -6.55
N LEU A 433 5.79 14.32 -5.47
CA LEU A 433 5.52 15.14 -4.30
C LEU A 433 6.71 15.24 -3.34
N ASN A 434 7.47 14.15 -3.17
CA ASN A 434 8.55 14.08 -2.17
C ASN A 434 9.95 14.29 -2.77
N VAL A 435 10.10 14.21 -4.10
CA VAL A 435 11.40 14.38 -4.79
C VAL A 435 11.37 15.55 -5.76
N LEU A 436 10.48 15.53 -6.77
CA LEU A 436 10.42 16.58 -7.78
C LEU A 436 10.07 17.95 -7.18
N TYR A 437 9.01 18.06 -6.38
CA TYR A 437 8.60 19.35 -5.81
C TYR A 437 9.72 20.03 -5.00
N PRO A 438 10.43 19.37 -4.05
CA PRO A 438 11.61 19.95 -3.42
C PRO A 438 12.72 20.37 -4.41
N ILE A 439 12.97 19.60 -5.47
CA ILE A 439 13.96 19.97 -6.51
C ILE A 439 13.52 21.23 -7.26
N LEU A 440 12.24 21.33 -7.66
CA LEU A 440 11.69 22.50 -8.32
C LEU A 440 11.71 23.75 -7.42
N GLN A 441 11.45 23.57 -6.11
CA GLN A 441 11.55 24.61 -5.09
C GLN A 441 12.98 25.18 -5.00
N LEU A 442 13.98 24.30 -4.90
CA LEU A 442 15.40 24.68 -4.85
C LEU A 442 15.86 25.36 -6.15
N LEU A 443 15.35 24.93 -7.31
CA LEU A 443 15.61 25.57 -8.61
C LEU A 443 14.97 26.96 -8.73
N ALA A 444 13.78 27.17 -8.16
CA ALA A 444 13.11 28.47 -8.13
C ALA A 444 13.87 29.46 -7.22
N ILE A 445 14.27 29.04 -6.02
CA ILE A 445 15.13 29.81 -5.11
C ILE A 445 16.46 30.16 -5.81
N GLY A 446 17.05 29.21 -6.54
CA GLY A 446 18.28 29.41 -7.32
C GLY A 446 18.17 30.45 -8.46
N LEU A 447 16.94 30.81 -8.86
CA LEU A 447 16.62 31.88 -9.82
C LEU A 447 16.07 33.16 -9.15
N GLU A 448 16.04 33.24 -7.82
CA GLU A 448 15.39 34.31 -7.04
C GLU A 448 13.90 34.50 -7.43
N LEU A 449 13.24 33.38 -7.74
CA LEU A 449 11.79 33.29 -7.97
C LEU A 449 11.06 32.85 -6.68
N PRO A 450 9.73 33.05 -6.59
CA PRO A 450 8.89 32.41 -5.57
C PRO A 450 9.11 30.89 -5.53
N GLU A 451 9.10 30.30 -4.33
CA GLU A 451 9.37 28.87 -4.09
C GLU A 451 8.46 27.91 -4.92
N ASP A 452 7.27 28.37 -5.28
CA ASP A 452 6.25 27.64 -6.04
C ASP A 452 6.32 27.85 -7.57
N ALA A 453 7.17 28.75 -8.08
CA ALA A 453 7.11 29.23 -9.46
C ALA A 453 7.27 28.12 -10.54
N PHE A 454 8.04 27.07 -10.25
CA PHE A 454 8.11 25.88 -11.10
C PHE A 454 7.07 24.81 -10.73
N ILE A 455 6.68 24.71 -9.45
CA ILE A 455 5.69 23.73 -8.97
C ILE A 455 4.32 24.00 -9.60
N ALA A 456 3.95 25.28 -9.73
CA ALA A 456 2.73 25.75 -10.38
C ALA A 456 2.66 25.48 -11.91
N GLN A 457 3.68 24.83 -12.49
CA GLN A 457 3.75 24.43 -13.90
C GLN A 457 3.84 22.91 -14.09
N HIS A 458 3.86 22.13 -13.01
CA HIS A 458 4.06 20.67 -13.02
C HIS A 458 3.04 20.01 -12.08
N GLY A 459 1.74 20.16 -12.33
CA GLY A 459 0.71 19.62 -11.44
C GLY A 459 0.51 18.11 -11.61
N PHE A 460 0.61 17.33 -10.52
CA PHE A 460 0.35 15.86 -10.56
C PHE A 460 -1.01 15.48 -11.16
N VAL A 461 -2.03 16.33 -10.94
CA VAL A 461 -3.41 16.13 -11.41
C VAL A 461 -3.69 16.97 -12.68
N ALA A 462 -2.74 17.78 -13.14
CA ALA A 462 -2.90 18.65 -14.30
C ALA A 462 -2.71 17.87 -15.61
N LYS A 463 -3.32 18.35 -16.70
CA LYS A 463 -3.24 17.70 -18.01
C LYS A 463 -1.82 17.85 -18.58
N GLY A 464 -1.00 16.81 -18.49
CA GLY A 464 0.36 16.73 -19.06
C GLY A 464 0.81 15.27 -19.21
N GLU A 465 2.11 15.01 -19.44
CA GLU A 465 2.65 13.63 -19.42
C GLU A 465 2.93 13.04 -18.03
N THR A 466 2.43 13.71 -16.98
CA THR A 466 2.70 13.42 -15.56
C THR A 466 1.44 12.96 -14.78
N TYR A 467 0.26 12.96 -15.42
CA TYR A 467 -1.08 12.73 -14.85
C TYR A 467 -1.49 11.26 -14.65
N VAL A 468 -1.91 10.93 -13.43
CA VAL A 468 -2.63 9.69 -13.08
C VAL A 468 -4.09 10.02 -12.77
N ARG A 469 -5.05 9.29 -13.37
CA ARG A 469 -6.50 9.46 -13.14
C ARG A 469 -6.92 9.06 -11.73
N SER A 470 -7.98 9.69 -11.21
CA SER A 470 -8.72 9.26 -10.02
C SER A 470 -9.96 8.41 -10.38
N GLU A 471 -10.50 7.65 -9.42
CA GLU A 471 -11.76 6.89 -9.58
C GLU A 471 -12.93 7.83 -9.99
N ASP A 472 -12.93 9.02 -9.38
CA ASP A 472 -13.82 10.14 -9.66
C ASP A 472 -13.74 10.65 -11.12
N ASP A 473 -12.60 10.46 -11.81
CA ASP A 473 -12.42 10.80 -13.22
C ASP A 473 -12.88 9.67 -14.15
N GLU A 474 -12.82 8.41 -13.70
CA GLU A 474 -13.28 7.27 -14.48
C GLU A 474 -14.80 7.29 -14.66
N GLU A 475 -15.56 7.51 -13.59
CA GLU A 475 -17.03 7.65 -13.65
C GLU A 475 -17.44 8.83 -14.55
N LYS A 476 -16.84 10.01 -14.38
CA LYS A 476 -17.09 11.20 -15.21
C LYS A 476 -16.68 11.01 -16.68
N SER A 477 -15.70 10.15 -16.97
CA SER A 477 -15.25 9.88 -18.34
C SER A 477 -16.17 8.93 -19.12
N ASN A 478 -17.15 8.30 -18.46
CA ASN A 478 -18.18 7.44 -19.07
C ASN A 478 -17.60 6.37 -20.04
N ASN A 479 -16.48 5.77 -19.65
CA ASN A 479 -15.69 4.82 -20.45
C ASN A 479 -15.19 5.36 -21.82
N VAL A 480 -14.79 6.64 -21.90
CA VAL A 480 -14.16 7.26 -23.08
C VAL A 480 -12.67 7.57 -22.83
N TRP A 481 -11.80 7.07 -23.70
CA TRP A 481 -10.42 6.65 -23.34
C TRP A 481 -9.25 7.58 -23.76
N LEU A 482 -9.48 8.84 -24.16
CA LEU A 482 -8.45 9.61 -24.90
C LEU A 482 -8.00 10.92 -24.22
N LYS A 483 -6.67 10.99 -23.96
CA LYS A 483 -5.92 11.97 -23.11
C LYS A 483 -6.08 11.61 -21.61
N GLY A 484 -5.11 11.03 -20.87
CA GLY A 484 -3.65 10.84 -21.01
C GLY A 484 -2.89 11.62 -19.91
N HIS A 485 -1.73 11.28 -19.32
CA HIS A 485 -0.49 10.52 -19.67
C HIS A 485 0.50 10.55 -18.45
N THR A 486 1.54 9.75 -18.06
CA THR A 486 2.28 8.49 -18.43
C THR A 486 2.98 7.82 -17.19
N GLY A 487 4.17 7.17 -17.32
CA GLY A 487 5.13 6.61 -16.32
C GLY A 487 6.13 5.62 -16.99
N ALA A 488 7.27 5.18 -16.42
CA ALA A 488 8.30 4.43 -17.21
C ALA A 488 9.18 3.35 -16.50
N PHE A 489 9.34 2.19 -17.15
CA PHE A 489 10.25 1.08 -16.80
C PHE A 489 11.10 0.65 -18.03
N TYR A 490 12.33 0.15 -17.84
CA TYR A 490 13.19 -0.29 -18.95
C TYR A 490 14.14 -1.46 -18.62
N LYS A 491 14.39 -2.34 -19.60
CA LYS A 491 15.40 -3.41 -19.54
C LYS A 491 16.30 -3.39 -20.78
N SER A 492 17.60 -3.30 -20.56
CA SER A 492 18.62 -3.27 -21.62
C SER A 492 19.52 -4.50 -21.54
N ILE A 493 19.84 -5.10 -22.69
CA ILE A 493 20.83 -6.19 -22.80
C ILE A 493 22.10 -5.67 -23.46
N SER A 494 23.24 -6.08 -22.90
CA SER A 494 24.60 -5.76 -23.36
C SER A 494 24.78 -5.97 -24.86
N SER A 495 25.08 -4.88 -25.58
CA SER A 495 25.39 -4.86 -27.01
C SER A 495 26.56 -3.92 -27.29
N LYS A 496 27.29 -4.17 -28.39
CA LYS A 496 28.69 -3.74 -28.57
C LYS A 496 28.92 -2.23 -28.77
N ARG A 497 27.87 -1.39 -28.96
CA ARG A 497 27.99 0.07 -29.10
C ARG A 497 26.80 0.80 -28.46
N GLY A 498 27.07 1.97 -27.87
CA GLY A 498 26.11 2.78 -27.12
C GLY A 498 25.16 3.62 -27.97
N ILE A 499 24.17 4.23 -27.32
CA ILE A 499 23.15 5.10 -27.93
C ILE A 499 23.75 6.50 -28.22
N LYS A 500 23.36 7.14 -29.35
CA LYS A 500 23.73 8.53 -29.67
C LYS A 500 23.40 9.49 -28.52
N ARG A 501 24.18 10.58 -28.40
CA ARG A 501 24.07 11.57 -27.31
C ARG A 501 22.70 12.26 -27.30
N LYS A 502 22.20 12.62 -26.11
CA LYS A 502 20.85 13.18 -25.88
C LYS A 502 20.83 14.24 -24.79
N SER A 503 19.90 15.18 -24.91
CA SER A 503 19.19 15.78 -23.78
C SER A 503 17.84 15.05 -23.60
N ASP A 504 17.25 15.11 -22.41
CA ASP A 504 15.86 14.73 -22.20
C ASP A 504 14.94 15.90 -22.59
N PHE A 505 13.77 15.63 -23.15
CA PHE A 505 12.86 16.67 -23.66
C PHE A 505 11.94 17.28 -22.58
N GLY A 506 12.01 16.81 -21.34
CA GLY A 506 11.20 17.27 -20.20
C GLY A 506 11.89 18.38 -19.39
N SER A 507 11.51 18.53 -18.12
CA SER A 507 12.13 19.47 -17.19
C SER A 507 13.19 18.81 -16.32
N ILE A 508 12.82 17.71 -15.65
CA ILE A 508 13.67 16.98 -14.70
C ILE A 508 13.45 15.48 -14.91
N THR A 509 14.55 14.74 -15.07
CA THR A 509 14.56 13.27 -15.02
C THR A 509 15.06 12.81 -13.66
N ILE A 510 14.36 11.86 -13.05
CA ILE A 510 14.76 11.16 -11.83
C ILE A 510 15.06 9.71 -12.22
N LEU A 511 16.33 9.31 -12.18
CA LEU A 511 16.77 7.92 -12.37
C LEU A 511 17.09 7.31 -11.01
N TRP A 512 16.43 6.20 -10.68
CA TRP A 512 16.81 5.40 -9.51
C TRP A 512 18.16 4.71 -9.77
N SER A 513 19.14 4.97 -8.91
CA SER A 513 20.50 4.48 -9.12
C SER A 513 20.55 2.97 -8.98
N GLN A 514 21.27 2.30 -9.88
CA GLN A 514 21.48 0.85 -9.86
C GLN A 514 22.94 0.53 -10.24
N PRO A 515 23.49 -0.62 -9.81
CA PRO A 515 24.94 -0.86 -9.82
C PRO A 515 25.60 -1.10 -11.18
N ILE A 516 24.85 -1.30 -12.28
CA ILE A 516 25.47 -1.40 -13.62
C ILE A 516 25.86 -0.02 -14.16
N SER A 517 27.15 0.26 -14.20
CA SER A 517 27.73 1.46 -14.82
C SER A 517 27.53 1.42 -16.33
N ALA A 518 26.71 2.33 -16.86
CA ALA A 518 26.43 2.45 -18.30
C ALA A 518 26.10 3.88 -18.74
N LEU A 519 25.69 4.75 -17.81
CA LEU A 519 25.42 6.16 -18.07
C LEU A 519 26.73 6.95 -18.04
N GLN A 520 26.95 7.75 -19.08
CA GLN A 520 27.98 8.77 -19.13
C GLN A 520 27.38 10.15 -19.43
N ILE A 521 28.04 11.19 -18.94
CA ILE A 521 27.72 12.59 -19.23
C ILE A 521 28.88 13.28 -19.95
N LEU A 522 28.58 14.29 -20.76
CA LEU A 522 29.57 15.18 -21.33
C LEU A 522 29.89 16.28 -20.32
N SER A 523 31.12 16.30 -19.80
CA SER A 523 31.59 17.36 -18.90
C SER A 523 31.83 18.67 -19.66
N SER A 524 31.93 19.79 -18.92
CA SER A 524 32.15 21.14 -19.47
C SER A 524 33.48 21.32 -20.21
N ASP A 525 34.45 20.43 -19.99
CA ASP A 525 35.72 20.31 -20.72
C ASP A 525 35.61 19.49 -22.03
N GLY A 526 34.41 18.98 -22.37
CA GLY A 526 34.15 18.15 -23.54
C GLY A 526 34.51 16.66 -23.37
N THR A 527 34.90 16.22 -22.17
CA THR A 527 35.24 14.80 -21.88
C THR A 527 34.00 13.98 -21.50
N TRP A 528 34.11 12.65 -21.58
CA TRP A 528 33.03 11.70 -21.29
C TRP A 528 33.25 10.96 -19.98
N ARG A 529 32.54 11.39 -18.92
CA ARG A 529 32.69 10.82 -17.58
C ARG A 529 31.51 9.94 -17.17
N TRP A 530 31.79 8.90 -16.40
CA TRP A 530 30.81 7.89 -15.98
C TRP A 530 30.04 8.34 -14.73
N VAL A 531 28.73 8.07 -14.69
CA VAL A 531 27.95 8.25 -13.46
C VAL A 531 28.17 7.03 -12.56
N LYS A 532 28.58 7.30 -11.31
CA LYS A 532 28.87 6.28 -10.30
C LYS A 532 27.57 5.77 -9.67
N HIS A 533 27.55 4.51 -9.24
CA HIS A 533 26.49 4.03 -8.38
C HIS A 533 26.70 4.49 -6.93
N ILE A 534 25.60 4.83 -6.26
CA ILE A 534 25.51 5.13 -4.83
C ILE A 534 24.22 4.46 -4.36
N ASP A 535 24.29 3.68 -3.27
CA ASP A 535 23.16 2.93 -2.75
C ASP A 535 22.02 3.87 -2.30
N ASN A 536 20.78 3.54 -2.68
CA ASN A 536 19.57 4.34 -2.45
C ASN A 536 19.67 5.83 -2.86
N ALA A 537 20.55 6.17 -3.81
CA ALA A 537 20.60 7.50 -4.41
C ALA A 537 19.73 7.60 -5.67
N LEU A 538 19.29 8.81 -5.96
CA LEU A 538 18.69 9.20 -7.24
C LEU A 538 19.74 9.95 -8.06
N VAL A 539 19.75 9.73 -9.37
CA VAL A 539 20.48 10.55 -10.34
C VAL A 539 19.47 11.51 -10.96
N ILE A 540 19.66 12.80 -10.75
CA ILE A 540 18.80 13.88 -11.23
C ILE A 540 19.48 14.57 -12.42
N ASN A 541 18.75 14.84 -13.50
CA ASN A 541 19.22 15.71 -14.59
C ASN A 541 18.15 16.65 -15.14
N ALA A 542 18.59 17.77 -15.71
CA ALA A 542 17.72 18.71 -16.41
C ALA A 542 17.47 18.29 -17.86
N GLY A 543 16.36 18.79 -18.43
CA GLY A 543 15.96 18.61 -19.82
C GLY A 543 15.58 19.92 -20.53
N ASP A 544 15.24 19.79 -21.81
CA ASP A 544 14.97 20.89 -22.76
C ASP A 544 13.95 21.91 -22.21
N CYS A 545 12.87 21.47 -21.56
CA CYS A 545 11.84 22.38 -21.04
C CYS A 545 12.39 23.28 -19.92
N LEU A 546 13.21 22.73 -19.01
CA LEU A 546 13.81 23.53 -17.94
C LEU A 546 14.89 24.47 -18.48
N GLU A 547 15.60 24.08 -19.55
CA GLU A 547 16.50 25.01 -20.25
C GLU A 547 15.73 26.17 -20.88
N PHE A 548 14.58 25.92 -21.51
CA PHE A 548 13.77 26.98 -22.11
C PHE A 548 13.16 27.92 -21.05
N LEU A 549 12.53 27.38 -20.01
CA LEU A 549 11.92 28.14 -18.91
C LEU A 549 12.97 28.94 -18.11
N SER A 550 14.20 28.42 -17.98
CA SER A 550 15.34 29.16 -17.38
C SER A 550 16.15 29.99 -18.39
N GLY A 551 15.72 30.08 -19.65
CA GLY A 551 16.38 30.86 -20.71
C GLY A 551 17.82 30.45 -21.05
N GLY A 552 18.22 29.21 -20.74
CA GLY A 552 19.58 28.69 -20.90
C GLY A 552 20.44 28.73 -19.64
N PHE A 553 19.91 29.13 -18.49
CA PHE A 553 20.67 29.19 -17.23
C PHE A 553 20.90 27.79 -16.63
N TYR A 554 19.85 26.99 -16.49
CA TYR A 554 19.97 25.56 -16.23
C TYR A 554 20.08 24.82 -17.57
N LYS A 555 21.10 23.97 -17.73
CA LYS A 555 21.46 23.39 -19.03
C LYS A 555 20.86 21.99 -19.18
N ALA A 556 20.27 21.70 -20.35
CA ALA A 556 19.82 20.35 -20.67
C ALA A 556 21.04 19.46 -21.00
N THR A 557 21.36 18.49 -20.14
CA THR A 557 22.67 17.82 -20.21
C THR A 557 22.77 16.80 -21.33
N ILE A 558 23.82 16.95 -22.12
CA ILE A 558 24.25 16.00 -23.13
C ILE A 558 24.81 14.73 -22.44
N HIS A 559 24.03 13.67 -22.44
CA HIS A 559 24.38 12.38 -21.84
C HIS A 559 24.19 11.22 -22.83
N ARG A 560 24.70 10.03 -22.49
CA ARG A 560 24.55 8.81 -23.32
C ARG A 560 24.60 7.54 -22.48
N VAL A 561 24.06 6.45 -23.01
CA VAL A 561 24.20 5.10 -22.44
C VAL A 561 25.13 4.27 -23.32
N VAL A 562 26.26 3.83 -22.76
CA VAL A 562 27.27 2.98 -23.42
C VAL A 562 27.13 1.51 -22.98
N GLN A 563 27.89 0.61 -23.61
CA GLN A 563 28.00 -0.76 -23.13
C GLN A 563 28.71 -0.77 -21.75
N PRO A 564 28.26 -1.59 -20.78
CA PRO A 564 28.93 -1.68 -19.48
C PRO A 564 30.42 -2.08 -19.57
N PRO A 565 31.19 -1.80 -18.51
CA PRO A 565 32.54 -2.33 -18.32
C PRO A 565 32.60 -3.87 -18.38
N PRO A 566 33.76 -4.48 -18.72
CA PRO A 566 33.84 -5.90 -19.10
C PRO A 566 33.25 -6.88 -18.09
N ASP A 567 33.43 -6.61 -16.80
CA ASP A 567 32.96 -7.34 -15.63
C ASP A 567 31.44 -7.24 -15.37
N GLN A 568 30.73 -6.36 -16.07
CA GLN A 568 29.27 -6.20 -15.96
C GLN A 568 28.51 -6.58 -17.24
N ARG A 569 29.19 -6.97 -18.33
CA ARG A 569 28.58 -7.20 -19.66
C ARG A 569 27.65 -8.42 -19.74
N GLN A 570 27.72 -9.33 -18.78
CA GLN A 570 26.84 -10.50 -18.66
C GLN A 570 25.51 -10.19 -17.97
N HIS A 571 25.39 -9.06 -17.27
CA HIS A 571 24.19 -8.69 -16.53
C HIS A 571 23.23 -7.83 -17.37
N ASN A 572 21.93 -7.98 -17.12
CA ASN A 572 20.90 -7.14 -17.73
C ASN A 572 20.76 -5.83 -16.94
N ARG A 573 20.63 -4.71 -17.63
CA ARG A 573 20.41 -3.39 -17.00
C ARG A 573 18.93 -3.06 -17.01
N LEU A 574 18.23 -3.52 -15.97
CA LEU A 574 16.92 -3.00 -15.57
C LEU A 574 17.08 -1.57 -15.00
N GLY A 575 16.01 -0.78 -15.04
CA GLY A 575 15.90 0.39 -14.17
C GLY A 575 14.56 1.10 -14.27
N ILE A 576 14.47 2.14 -13.46
CA ILE A 576 13.25 2.89 -13.18
C ILE A 576 13.55 4.38 -13.40
N PHE A 577 12.74 5.03 -14.24
CA PHE A 577 12.82 6.47 -14.50
C PHE A 577 11.49 7.12 -14.16
N TYR A 578 11.55 8.29 -13.53
CA TYR A 578 10.43 9.21 -13.45
C TYR A 578 10.78 10.48 -14.25
N PHE A 579 10.06 10.72 -15.33
CA PHE A 579 10.26 11.87 -16.21
C PHE A 579 9.25 12.96 -15.85
N SER A 580 9.72 14.09 -15.32
CA SER A 580 8.92 15.27 -15.08
C SER A 580 8.92 16.19 -16.31
N ILE A 581 7.73 16.59 -16.72
CA ILE A 581 7.44 17.43 -17.86
C ILE A 581 6.38 18.45 -17.37
N PRO A 582 6.43 19.74 -17.78
CA PRO A 582 5.40 20.68 -17.38
C PRO A 582 4.04 20.35 -18.00
N ASP A 583 3.00 21.03 -17.54
CA ASP A 583 1.63 20.80 -18.00
C ASP A 583 1.48 21.18 -19.49
N ASP A 584 0.62 20.46 -20.24
CA ASP A 584 0.60 20.48 -21.73
C ASP A 584 0.38 21.89 -22.32
N ASP A 585 -0.30 22.78 -21.60
CA ASP A 585 -0.64 24.15 -22.00
C ASP A 585 0.40 25.19 -21.56
N VAL A 586 1.38 24.84 -20.72
CA VAL A 586 2.51 25.71 -20.36
C VAL A 586 3.26 26.12 -21.62
N LYS A 587 3.46 27.43 -21.80
CA LYS A 587 4.34 27.98 -22.84
C LYS A 587 5.79 27.87 -22.40
N LEU A 588 6.66 27.54 -23.35
CA LEU A 588 8.11 27.43 -23.12
C LEU A 588 8.83 28.79 -23.21
N ASP A 589 8.21 29.83 -22.65
CA ASP A 589 8.78 31.18 -22.51
C ASP A 589 9.77 31.23 -21.32
N PRO A 590 10.93 31.89 -21.45
CA PRO A 590 11.82 32.13 -20.30
C PRO A 590 11.14 32.94 -19.19
N LEU A 591 11.40 32.59 -17.93
CA LEU A 591 10.82 33.23 -16.75
C LEU A 591 11.49 34.58 -16.44
N LEU A 592 11.28 35.57 -17.33
CA LEU A 592 11.90 36.91 -17.29
C LEU A 592 11.49 37.76 -16.07
N ASN A 593 10.55 37.31 -15.24
CA ASN A 593 10.31 37.86 -13.90
C ASN A 593 11.47 37.56 -12.93
N SER A 594 12.26 36.51 -13.15
CA SER A 594 13.46 36.20 -12.37
C SER A 594 14.43 37.40 -12.31
N PRO A 595 14.87 37.82 -11.10
CA PRO A 595 15.96 38.78 -10.96
C PRO A 595 17.29 38.25 -11.53
N VAL A 596 17.58 36.96 -11.38
CA VAL A 596 18.80 36.32 -11.90
C VAL A 596 18.86 36.41 -13.43
N LEU A 597 17.80 36.00 -14.13
CA LEU A 597 17.77 36.03 -15.61
C LEU A 597 17.84 37.47 -16.15
N ARG A 598 17.21 38.43 -15.45
CA ARG A 598 17.31 39.86 -15.81
C ARG A 598 18.73 40.42 -15.62
N ARG A 599 19.43 40.08 -14.53
CA ARG A 599 20.85 40.50 -14.33
C ARG A 599 21.80 39.90 -15.36
N LEU A 600 21.48 38.72 -15.90
CA LEU A 600 22.24 38.06 -16.95
C LEU A 600 21.89 38.55 -18.38
N GLY A 601 20.95 39.48 -18.53
CA GLY A 601 20.53 39.98 -19.85
C GLY A 601 19.89 38.91 -20.73
N VAL A 602 19.27 37.89 -20.12
CA VAL A 602 18.64 36.78 -20.84
C VAL A 602 17.47 37.32 -21.67
N ASN A 603 17.60 37.15 -22.99
CA ASN A 603 16.57 37.50 -23.96
C ASN A 603 15.84 36.24 -24.44
N ASP A 604 14.59 36.43 -24.85
CA ASP A 604 13.72 35.38 -25.38
C ASP A 604 14.34 34.66 -26.59
N ARG A 605 14.55 33.34 -26.47
CA ARG A 605 15.16 32.47 -27.49
C ARG A 605 14.29 32.40 -28.76
N PHE A 606 12.97 32.40 -28.63
CA PHE A 606 12.03 32.28 -29.75
C PHE A 606 11.96 33.60 -30.53
N LYS A 607 11.82 34.74 -29.83
CA LYS A 607 11.88 36.07 -30.45
C LYS A 607 13.22 36.34 -31.15
N ARG A 608 14.34 35.82 -30.63
CA ARG A 608 15.67 35.91 -31.29
C ARG A 608 15.73 35.21 -32.66
N HIS A 609 14.84 34.25 -32.93
CA HIS A 609 14.69 33.59 -34.22
C HIS A 609 13.44 34.05 -35.01
N ASN A 610 12.72 35.06 -34.50
CA ASN A 610 11.45 35.55 -35.06
C ASN A 610 10.38 34.44 -35.20
N VAL A 611 10.29 33.58 -34.18
CA VAL A 611 9.27 32.52 -34.03
C VAL A 611 8.50 32.78 -32.73
N ASP A 612 7.22 32.42 -32.67
CA ASP A 612 6.45 32.41 -31.42
C ASP A 612 6.84 31.22 -30.52
N SER A 613 6.66 31.38 -29.21
CA SER A 613 6.85 30.28 -28.25
C SER A 613 5.75 29.23 -28.34
N VAL A 614 6.17 27.96 -28.33
CA VAL A 614 5.28 26.79 -28.39
C VAL A 614 4.88 26.31 -26.99
N THR A 615 3.72 25.65 -26.89
CA THR A 615 3.34 24.94 -25.66
C THR A 615 4.07 23.61 -25.53
N VAL A 616 4.13 23.07 -24.31
CA VAL A 616 4.69 21.75 -24.04
C VAL A 616 4.02 20.64 -24.87
N GLU A 617 2.69 20.65 -25.03
CA GLU A 617 1.97 19.65 -25.84
C GLU A 617 2.50 19.61 -27.29
N VAL A 618 2.77 20.80 -27.86
CA VAL A 618 3.26 20.95 -29.24
C VAL A 618 4.73 20.55 -29.37
N TRP A 619 5.58 21.05 -28.47
CA TRP A 619 7.01 20.73 -28.43
C TRP A 619 7.24 19.22 -28.30
N ARG A 620 6.67 18.63 -27.24
CA ARG A 620 6.89 17.25 -26.82
C ARG A 620 6.39 16.24 -27.85
N LYS A 621 5.23 16.48 -28.46
CA LYS A 621 4.70 15.64 -29.55
C LYS A 621 5.62 15.66 -30.77
N ALA A 622 6.05 16.85 -31.20
CA ALA A 622 6.93 16.99 -32.35
C ALA A 622 8.30 16.32 -32.10
N ARG A 623 8.91 16.57 -30.93
CA ARG A 623 10.19 15.94 -30.52
C ARG A 623 10.08 14.42 -30.43
N THR A 624 8.95 13.89 -29.97
CA THR A 624 8.68 12.44 -29.90
C THR A 624 8.45 11.80 -31.27
N ALA A 625 7.74 12.49 -32.18
CA ALA A 625 7.46 11.97 -33.52
C ALA A 625 8.69 11.99 -34.44
N ALA A 626 9.48 13.06 -34.38
CA ALA A 626 10.69 13.22 -35.19
C ALA A 626 11.84 12.27 -34.78
N TYR A 627 11.85 11.81 -33.52
CA TYR A 627 12.97 11.05 -32.96
C TYR A 627 13.29 9.76 -33.73
N GLY A 628 14.46 9.72 -34.37
CA GLY A 628 14.89 8.60 -35.20
C GLY A 628 14.14 8.49 -36.53
N GLN A 629 13.62 9.61 -37.05
CA GLN A 629 13.10 9.76 -38.42
C GLN A 629 13.72 10.93 -39.19
N SER A 630 14.17 11.97 -38.50
CA SER A 630 14.76 13.16 -39.12
C SER A 630 16.13 12.90 -39.76
N THR A 631 16.33 13.48 -40.94
CA THR A 631 17.64 13.58 -41.59
C THR A 631 18.40 14.71 -40.92
N LEU A 632 19.32 14.36 -40.01
CA LEU A 632 20.15 15.34 -39.30
C LEU A 632 21.15 15.96 -40.28
N VAL A 633 21.26 17.30 -40.27
CA VAL A 633 22.19 18.06 -41.11
C VAL A 633 23.47 18.32 -40.31
N MET A 634 24.65 18.39 -40.93
CA MET A 634 25.85 18.82 -40.18
C MET A 634 25.72 20.30 -39.78
N GLY A 635 25.85 20.58 -38.49
CA GLY A 635 25.78 21.94 -37.93
C GLY A 635 27.05 22.76 -38.17
N LYS A 636 27.08 23.98 -37.64
CA LYS A 636 28.26 24.87 -37.74
C LYS A 636 29.41 24.47 -36.80
N GLU A 637 29.14 23.60 -35.83
CA GLU A 637 30.13 23.09 -34.89
C GLU A 637 30.58 21.67 -35.29
N ASN A 638 31.88 21.45 -35.35
CA ASN A 638 32.44 20.14 -35.73
C ASN A 638 31.94 19.03 -34.77
N SER A 639 31.46 17.92 -35.35
CA SER A 639 30.83 16.79 -34.64
C SER A 639 29.45 17.07 -34.03
N VAL A 640 28.79 18.16 -34.41
CA VAL A 640 27.38 18.45 -34.10
C VAL A 640 26.53 18.29 -35.36
N GLU A 641 25.46 17.49 -35.25
CA GLU A 641 24.37 17.43 -36.21
C GLU A 641 23.20 18.30 -35.70
N GLU A 642 22.42 18.89 -36.60
CA GLU A 642 21.39 19.88 -36.31
C GLU A 642 20.07 19.48 -36.99
N GLU A 643 18.96 19.79 -36.31
CA GLU A 643 17.59 19.56 -36.74
C GLU A 643 16.74 20.79 -36.34
N VAL A 644 15.75 21.19 -37.14
CA VAL A 644 14.79 22.24 -36.75
C VAL A 644 13.42 21.62 -36.51
N ILE A 645 12.92 21.71 -35.28
CA ILE A 645 11.60 21.20 -34.86
C ILE A 645 10.74 22.39 -34.45
N ASN A 646 9.65 22.65 -35.18
CA ASN A 646 8.73 23.78 -34.95
C ASN A 646 9.46 25.14 -34.82
N GLY A 647 10.49 25.37 -35.64
CA GLY A 647 11.31 26.59 -35.61
C GLY A 647 12.43 26.62 -34.57
N VAL A 648 12.47 25.67 -33.63
CA VAL A 648 13.55 25.53 -32.64
C VAL A 648 14.70 24.70 -33.24
N LEU A 649 15.91 25.26 -33.21
CA LEU A 649 17.13 24.53 -33.55
C LEU A 649 17.50 23.55 -32.42
N VAL A 650 17.65 22.27 -32.76
CA VAL A 650 18.00 21.21 -31.83
C VAL A 650 19.29 20.54 -32.26
N LYS A 651 20.28 20.55 -31.36
CA LYS A 651 21.60 19.96 -31.59
C LYS A 651 21.62 18.49 -31.14
N HIS A 652 22.16 17.65 -32.01
CA HIS A 652 22.43 16.23 -31.78
C HIS A 652 23.94 16.02 -31.92
N TYR A 653 24.61 15.59 -30.86
CA TYR A 653 26.07 15.51 -30.82
C TYR A 653 26.52 14.06 -31.15
N LYS A 654 27.72 13.85 -31.73
CA LYS A 654 28.27 12.51 -32.07
C LYS A 654 29.06 11.84 -30.94
#